data_AF-A0A1E7H5S2-F1
#
_entry.id   AF-A0A1E7H5S2-F1
#
_cell.length_a   1.000
_cell.length_b   1.000
_cell.length_c   1.000
_cell.angle_alpha   90.00
_cell.angle_beta   90.00
_cell.angle_gamma   90.00
#
_symmetry.space_group_name_H-M   'P 1'
#
loop_
_entity.id
_entity.type
_entity.pdbx_description
1 polymer ?
#
loop_
_entity_poly.entity_id
_entity_poly.type
_entity_poly.pdbx_seq_one_letter_code
_entity_poly.pdbx_strand_id
1 'polypeptide(L)'
;MSELLKTVLFEKHQSLDAKIVEFGGWEMPIQYPVGIINEHMATRQKAGIFDVSHMGRLFFRGEDTVPFLQHVLTNNSIALDVGESQYTLIQNENGGAIDDAYLYRFKQDEYLLVVNASNRTKDVAHFNKYLKLFKNVEMVDRTFEMAMISLQGPLSKSIIEKIVSKGTLPEPARNFLSIVGIKGVETCLARTGYTGEPLGFELFIENEHALYIWDLLMEEGGIPVGLGARDTLRLEAALPLYGHELGIDHDNSEIPLFASKLSKFAVSFSPLKGDFIGKDVLYQQHLAYKNILDHKFEDISGLPRMVMPLAITGKGIAREGYKVFSGDKHVGYITSGTMIPYQEPEGSGLNSEFHKDPKKRAVALALIDSNILEGETLTIQIRKKQCDCMVVPYHMSSEAPPFVRSIPYDQLKLSKQIKADDNYPQLARKLVTKALDNHTWRQKKCINLIPSEMSQSYLSRLLSVSDPVNRYAEHKEIKAFSCEDVFYYQGAGFIQEIEELLNREFQTFFGCNNIESRVISGQMANTALYSALIDYLNRGDRKNEQRRIRKIMNNHIIKGGHLSAQPMGALRDFVARDPKTEKPAVINFPVERDNPYKLDFKACETIIKEHQPELIILGKSMIIQKEPVSEIRRLVDEFAPNCFVMYDMAHVLGLYGQHFQEPLKEGAHIITGSTHKTYFGTQRGVIASDFKEDDLEYDLWEAVQRRTFPGSVSNHHLGTMTGLLFSAYEMNHFKDDYQKAVISNAKSFAKALKDQGLDIAGDPDISFTETHQVILNVGYGKGAKIATELENNNIIVNYQATPDEEGFTASGALRMGVSEMTRFGMKEKDFQILAVLMADLIQNRSTIKDEIIKFRNQFIDMQYCFTEADVQDIVPSLFDAFK
;
A
#
# COMPACT_ATOMS: atom_id res chain seq x y z
N MET A 1 17.98 -49.67 -1.70
CA MET A 1 17.08 -48.51 -1.83
C MET A 1 16.52 -48.25 -0.44
N SER A 2 16.77 -47.07 0.13
CA SER A 2 16.14 -46.66 1.38
C SER A 2 14.62 -46.53 1.17
N GLU A 3 13.84 -46.87 2.18
CA GLU A 3 12.38 -46.66 2.16
C GLU A 3 12.09 -45.15 2.10
N LEU A 4 11.19 -44.74 1.20
CA LEU A 4 10.79 -43.33 1.04
C LEU A 4 9.90 -42.90 2.22
N LEU A 5 10.06 -41.64 2.65
CA LEU A 5 9.25 -41.07 3.71
C LEU A 5 7.84 -40.70 3.21
N LYS A 6 6.86 -40.69 4.11
CA LYS A 6 5.45 -40.38 3.80
C LYS A 6 4.94 -39.28 4.71
N THR A 7 4.17 -38.34 4.16
CA THR A 7 3.46 -37.32 4.95
C THR A 7 2.24 -37.93 5.64
N VAL A 8 1.70 -37.25 6.64
CA VAL A 8 0.45 -37.66 7.30
C VAL A 8 -0.75 -37.68 6.34
N LEU A 9 -0.66 -36.97 5.21
CA LEU A 9 -1.70 -36.87 4.19
C LEU A 9 -1.51 -37.88 3.04
N PHE A 10 -0.49 -38.74 3.09
CA PHE A 10 -0.17 -39.69 2.01
C PHE A 10 -1.37 -40.57 1.62
N GLU A 11 -2.05 -41.19 2.60
CA GLU A 11 -3.22 -42.03 2.32
C GLU A 11 -4.37 -41.23 1.72
N LYS A 12 -4.53 -39.96 2.13
CA LYS A 12 -5.52 -39.05 1.55
C LYS A 12 -5.21 -38.80 0.06
N HIS A 13 -3.95 -38.54 -0.29
CA HIS A 13 -3.55 -38.35 -1.68
C HIS A 13 -3.85 -39.59 -2.53
N GLN A 14 -3.60 -40.79 -2.01
CA GLN A 14 -3.95 -42.03 -2.69
C GLN A 14 -5.47 -42.17 -2.88
N SER A 15 -6.27 -41.83 -1.86
CA SER A 15 -7.73 -41.86 -1.94
C SER A 15 -8.32 -40.85 -2.95
N LEU A 16 -7.56 -39.81 -3.28
CA LEU A 16 -7.90 -38.79 -4.28
C LEU A 16 -7.34 -39.13 -5.68
N ASP A 17 -6.90 -40.38 -5.89
CA ASP A 17 -6.29 -40.88 -7.13
C ASP A 17 -5.10 -40.03 -7.61
N ALA A 18 -4.34 -39.44 -6.67
CA ALA A 18 -3.16 -38.67 -6.99
C ALA A 18 -2.06 -39.59 -7.54
N LYS A 19 -1.35 -39.12 -8.56
CA LYS A 19 -0.13 -39.77 -9.04
C LYS A 19 0.99 -39.43 -8.07
N ILE A 20 1.53 -40.43 -7.39
CA ILE A 20 2.63 -40.27 -6.42
C ILE A 20 3.99 -40.48 -7.11
N VAL A 21 4.98 -39.68 -6.74
CA VAL A 21 6.38 -39.79 -7.19
C VAL A 21 7.34 -39.58 -6.01
N GLU A 22 8.59 -40.01 -6.18
CA GLU A 22 9.68 -39.59 -5.30
C GLU A 22 9.98 -38.10 -5.51
N PHE A 23 9.98 -37.33 -4.42
CA PHE A 23 10.44 -35.94 -4.39
C PHE A 23 11.17 -35.65 -3.08
N GLY A 24 12.47 -35.34 -3.17
CA GLY A 24 13.28 -35.00 -1.99
C GLY A 24 13.35 -36.10 -0.92
N GLY A 25 13.25 -37.37 -1.31
CA GLY A 25 13.21 -38.52 -0.38
C GLY A 25 11.82 -38.85 0.19
N TRP A 26 10.76 -38.18 -0.28
CA TRP A 26 9.37 -38.39 0.13
C TRP A 26 8.50 -38.89 -1.01
N GLU A 27 7.46 -39.63 -0.68
CA GLU A 27 6.37 -39.95 -1.61
C GLU A 27 5.33 -38.82 -1.64
N MET A 28 5.30 -38.07 -2.75
CA MET A 28 4.47 -36.87 -2.88
C MET A 28 3.60 -36.89 -4.15
N PRO A 29 2.40 -36.27 -4.13
CA PRO A 29 1.55 -36.15 -5.32
C PRO A 29 2.16 -35.19 -6.36
N ILE A 30 2.51 -35.71 -7.56
CA ILE A 30 2.95 -34.86 -8.68
C ILE A 30 1.77 -34.16 -9.36
N GLN A 31 0.62 -34.83 -9.43
CA GLN A 31 -0.63 -34.31 -9.99
C GLN A 31 -1.82 -35.17 -9.53
N TYR A 32 -3.02 -34.60 -9.55
CA TYR A 32 -4.32 -35.22 -9.37
C TYR A 32 -4.99 -35.49 -10.73
N PRO A 33 -6.15 -36.19 -10.79
CA PRO A 33 -6.78 -36.59 -12.06
C PRO A 33 -7.11 -35.43 -13.03
N VAL A 34 -7.34 -34.23 -12.51
CA VAL A 34 -7.60 -33.02 -13.32
C VAL A 34 -6.37 -32.55 -14.11
N GLY A 35 -5.16 -32.93 -13.69
CA GLY A 35 -3.89 -32.63 -14.35
C GLY A 35 -3.31 -31.24 -14.06
N ILE A 36 -1.99 -31.12 -14.24
CA ILE A 36 -1.16 -29.95 -13.89
C ILE A 36 -1.73 -28.61 -14.38
N ILE A 37 -2.24 -28.56 -15.61
CA ILE A 37 -2.77 -27.31 -16.19
C ILE A 37 -4.00 -26.83 -15.41
N ASN A 38 -4.92 -27.73 -15.10
CA ASN A 38 -6.16 -27.37 -14.41
C ASN A 38 -5.88 -27.05 -12.93
N GLU A 39 -4.91 -27.71 -12.31
CA GLU A 39 -4.44 -27.38 -10.96
C GLU A 39 -3.79 -25.99 -10.87
N HIS A 40 -2.96 -25.64 -11.86
CA HIS A 40 -2.39 -24.29 -11.96
C HIS A 40 -3.50 -23.25 -12.08
N MET A 41 -4.44 -23.45 -13.01
CA MET A 41 -5.56 -22.52 -13.21
C MET A 41 -6.49 -22.46 -11.98
N ALA A 42 -6.69 -23.57 -11.27
CA ALA A 42 -7.43 -23.59 -10.02
C ALA A 42 -6.78 -22.70 -8.95
N THR A 43 -5.45 -22.68 -8.87
CA THR A 43 -4.73 -21.78 -7.96
C THR A 43 -4.92 -20.31 -8.36
N ARG A 44 -4.81 -19.99 -9.66
CA ARG A 44 -4.94 -18.61 -10.18
C ARG A 44 -6.36 -18.04 -10.09
N GLN A 45 -7.38 -18.90 -10.16
CA GLN A 45 -8.79 -18.50 -10.25
C GLN A 45 -9.60 -18.74 -8.97
N LYS A 46 -9.17 -19.69 -8.13
CA LYS A 46 -9.91 -20.18 -6.97
C LYS A 46 -8.99 -20.25 -5.74
N ALA A 47 -8.77 -21.44 -5.20
CA ALA A 47 -7.80 -21.70 -4.14
C ALA A 47 -7.23 -23.11 -4.30
N GLY A 48 -5.91 -23.20 -4.48
CA GLY A 48 -5.16 -24.46 -4.49
C GLY A 48 -4.69 -24.83 -3.09
N ILE A 49 -4.87 -26.09 -2.69
CA ILE A 49 -4.40 -26.69 -1.44
C ILE A 49 -3.17 -27.56 -1.76
N PHE A 50 -2.05 -27.30 -1.11
CA PHE A 50 -0.79 -28.02 -1.32
C PHE A 50 -0.37 -28.69 -0.02
N ASP A 51 -0.03 -29.98 -0.09
CA ASP A 51 0.69 -30.65 1.00
C ASP A 51 2.18 -30.28 0.92
N VAL A 52 2.62 -29.46 1.86
CA VAL A 52 4.03 -29.05 2.00
C VAL A 52 4.67 -29.64 3.27
N SER A 53 4.04 -30.67 3.86
CA SER A 53 4.49 -31.29 5.12
C SER A 53 5.84 -32.00 5.02
N HIS A 54 6.30 -32.30 3.80
CA HIS A 54 7.62 -32.86 3.51
C HIS A 54 8.78 -31.90 3.83
N MET A 55 8.53 -30.60 3.91
CA MET A 55 9.52 -29.58 4.30
C MET A 55 9.90 -29.72 5.78
N GLY A 56 11.16 -29.42 6.10
CA GLY A 56 11.66 -29.53 7.48
C GLY A 56 11.15 -28.40 8.36
N ARG A 57 10.74 -28.69 9.60
CA ARG A 57 10.31 -27.69 10.59
C ARG A 57 11.14 -27.77 11.86
N LEU A 58 12.06 -26.82 11.99
CA LEU A 58 13.04 -26.74 13.06
C LEU A 58 12.64 -25.63 14.03
N PHE A 59 12.38 -25.98 15.27
CA PHE A 59 12.06 -25.05 16.34
C PHE A 59 13.31 -24.68 17.11
N PHE A 60 13.52 -23.40 17.37
CA PHE A 60 14.64 -22.87 18.15
C PHE A 60 14.15 -22.13 19.38
N ARG A 61 14.73 -22.45 20.54
CA ARG A 61 14.40 -21.85 21.83
C ARG A 61 15.64 -21.66 22.70
N GLY A 62 15.54 -20.74 23.66
CA GLY A 62 16.56 -20.48 24.67
C GLY A 62 17.34 -19.18 24.44
N GLU A 63 18.26 -18.90 25.36
CA GLU A 63 18.87 -17.57 25.59
C GLU A 63 19.60 -17.03 24.35
N ASP A 64 20.51 -17.81 23.75
CA ASP A 64 21.30 -17.37 22.60
C ASP A 64 20.62 -17.67 21.24
N THR A 65 19.31 -17.92 21.20
CA THR A 65 18.60 -18.24 19.94
C THR A 65 18.78 -17.15 18.88
N VAL A 66 18.57 -15.89 19.24
CA VAL A 66 18.72 -14.77 18.29
C VAL A 66 20.18 -14.59 17.85
N PRO A 67 21.19 -14.54 18.75
CA PRO A 67 22.60 -14.55 18.37
C PRO A 67 22.97 -15.71 17.42
N PHE A 68 22.49 -16.92 17.69
CA PHE A 68 22.72 -18.09 16.84
C PHE A 68 22.12 -17.90 15.44
N LEU A 69 20.83 -17.53 15.36
CA LEU A 69 20.13 -17.29 14.09
C LEU A 69 20.78 -16.16 13.28
N GLN A 70 21.25 -15.08 13.94
CA GLN A 70 22.02 -14.02 13.27
C GLN A 70 23.31 -14.52 12.64
N HIS A 71 23.95 -15.52 13.24
CA HIS A 71 25.22 -16.07 12.76
C HIS A 71 25.04 -17.02 11.56
N VAL A 72 23.99 -17.84 11.59
CA VAL A 72 23.78 -18.93 10.60
C VAL A 72 22.78 -18.60 9.49
N LEU A 73 22.06 -17.48 9.59
CA LEU A 73 21.12 -17.02 8.57
C LEU A 73 21.56 -15.67 8.00
N THR A 74 21.21 -15.40 6.74
CA THR A 74 21.59 -14.14 6.08
C THR A 74 20.71 -12.94 6.45
N ASN A 75 19.49 -13.15 6.95
CA ASN A 75 18.56 -12.06 7.28
C ASN A 75 18.69 -11.64 8.75
N ASN A 76 18.20 -10.44 9.08
CA ASN A 76 18.28 -9.88 10.42
C ASN A 76 17.20 -10.47 11.34
N SER A 77 17.59 -11.45 12.16
CA SER A 77 16.66 -12.13 13.09
C SER A 77 16.21 -11.24 14.26
N ILE A 78 16.95 -10.18 14.61
CA ILE A 78 16.54 -9.21 15.63
C ILE A 78 15.34 -8.38 15.13
N ALA A 79 15.25 -8.15 13.81
CA ALA A 79 14.17 -7.39 13.19
C ALA A 79 12.81 -8.07 13.29
N LEU A 80 12.79 -9.37 13.57
CA LEU A 80 11.59 -10.21 13.46
C LEU A 80 10.78 -10.17 14.75
N ASP A 81 9.69 -9.42 14.75
CA ASP A 81 8.79 -9.31 15.91
C ASP A 81 7.77 -10.47 15.94
N VAL A 82 7.12 -10.68 17.08
CA VAL A 82 6.07 -11.70 17.21
C VAL A 82 4.92 -11.35 16.28
N GLY A 83 4.43 -12.34 15.53
CA GLY A 83 3.43 -12.09 14.50
C GLY A 83 4.04 -11.83 13.11
N GLU A 84 5.35 -11.96 12.95
CA GLU A 84 6.03 -11.76 11.67
C GLU A 84 6.87 -12.98 11.23
N SER A 85 7.13 -13.06 9.94
CA SER A 85 8.05 -14.01 9.31
C SER A 85 8.99 -13.31 8.33
N GLN A 86 10.05 -13.99 7.91
CA GLN A 86 10.94 -13.48 6.89
C GLN A 86 11.57 -14.60 6.07
N TYR A 87 11.74 -14.32 4.77
CA TYR A 87 12.57 -15.14 3.89
C TYR A 87 14.05 -14.94 4.24
N THR A 88 14.82 -16.01 4.27
CA THR A 88 16.24 -15.99 4.60
C THR A 88 16.98 -17.09 3.86
N LEU A 89 18.31 -17.05 3.90
CA LEU A 89 19.18 -18.03 3.26
C LEU A 89 20.07 -18.64 4.33
N ILE A 90 20.37 -19.93 4.17
CA ILE A 90 21.41 -20.63 4.92
C ILE A 90 22.65 -20.61 4.03
N GLN A 91 23.67 -19.88 4.43
CA GLN A 91 24.86 -19.62 3.63
C GLN A 91 26.06 -20.43 4.07
N ASN A 92 26.98 -20.70 3.14
CA ASN A 92 28.32 -21.18 3.48
C ASN A 92 29.35 -20.04 3.55
N GLU A 93 30.60 -20.38 3.85
CA GLU A 93 31.70 -19.43 4.00
C GLU A 93 32.08 -18.73 2.68
N ASN A 94 31.70 -19.30 1.53
CA ASN A 94 32.00 -18.79 0.18
C ASN A 94 30.87 -17.92 -0.41
N GLY A 95 29.80 -17.66 0.35
CA GLY A 95 28.66 -16.86 -0.11
C GLY A 95 27.73 -17.59 -1.09
N GLY A 96 27.73 -18.93 -1.09
CA GLY A 96 26.75 -19.77 -1.76
C GLY A 96 25.66 -20.32 -0.84
N ALA A 97 24.59 -20.88 -1.43
CA ALA A 97 23.47 -21.45 -0.69
C ALA A 97 23.74 -22.87 -0.19
N ILE A 98 23.61 -23.08 1.12
CA ILE A 98 23.38 -24.41 1.70
C ILE A 98 21.92 -24.79 1.50
N ASP A 99 21.01 -23.86 1.76
CA ASP A 99 19.58 -23.92 1.49
C ASP A 99 18.97 -22.51 1.49
N ASP A 100 17.73 -22.37 1.02
CA ASP A 100 16.86 -21.24 1.35
C ASP A 100 15.79 -21.63 2.38
N ALA A 101 15.34 -20.67 3.20
CA ALA A 101 14.46 -20.96 4.32
C ALA A 101 13.50 -19.80 4.63
N TYR A 102 12.48 -20.10 5.44
CA TYR A 102 11.60 -19.10 6.04
C TYR A 102 11.65 -19.19 7.55
N LEU A 103 11.88 -18.05 8.21
CA LEU A 103 11.89 -17.92 9.67
C LEU A 103 10.57 -17.29 10.12
N TYR A 104 9.86 -17.94 11.04
CA TYR A 104 8.58 -17.51 11.59
C TYR A 104 8.70 -17.27 13.09
N ARG A 105 8.04 -16.24 13.61
CA ARG A 105 7.97 -15.96 15.04
C ARG A 105 6.51 -15.83 15.51
N PHE A 106 5.90 -16.96 15.83
CA PHE A 106 4.51 -17.01 16.32
C PHE A 106 4.39 -16.67 17.81
N LYS A 107 5.43 -16.95 18.61
CA LYS A 107 5.46 -16.80 20.07
C LYS A 107 6.73 -16.07 20.50
N GLN A 108 6.73 -15.49 21.70
CA GLN A 108 7.82 -14.64 22.19
C GLN A 108 9.18 -15.36 22.24
N ASP A 109 9.19 -16.58 22.77
CA ASP A 109 10.41 -17.33 23.13
C ASP A 109 10.70 -18.50 22.18
N GLU A 110 10.15 -18.45 20.96
CA GLU A 110 10.24 -19.54 20.00
C GLU A 110 10.32 -19.02 18.56
N TYR A 111 11.23 -19.60 17.80
CA TYR A 111 11.36 -19.39 16.36
C TYR A 111 11.14 -20.71 15.63
N LEU A 112 10.40 -20.67 14.52
CA LEU A 112 10.23 -21.80 13.62
C LEU A 112 10.96 -21.49 12.31
N LEU A 113 11.94 -22.31 11.95
CA LEU A 113 12.60 -22.28 10.64
C LEU A 113 12.06 -23.42 9.78
N VAL A 114 11.53 -23.07 8.61
CA VAL A 114 11.11 -24.03 7.59
C VAL A 114 12.21 -24.13 6.52
N VAL A 115 12.72 -25.33 6.30
CA VAL A 115 13.80 -25.65 5.35
C VAL A 115 13.33 -26.64 4.26
N ASN A 116 14.02 -26.71 3.13
CA ASN A 116 13.60 -27.57 2.03
C ASN A 116 13.76 -29.07 2.37
N ALA A 117 12.86 -29.88 1.84
CA ALA A 117 12.75 -31.30 2.19
C ALA A 117 14.04 -32.10 1.93
N SER A 118 14.68 -31.89 0.77
CA SER A 118 15.91 -32.58 0.39
C SER A 118 17.13 -32.15 1.22
N ASN A 119 17.08 -30.96 1.84
CA ASN A 119 18.22 -30.35 2.52
C ASN A 119 18.13 -30.50 4.04
N ARG A 120 16.96 -30.78 4.62
CA ARG A 120 16.72 -30.91 6.08
C ARG A 120 17.87 -31.58 6.85
N THR A 121 18.31 -32.78 6.44
CA THR A 121 19.39 -33.50 7.16
C THR A 121 20.73 -32.76 7.08
N LYS A 122 21.03 -32.16 5.93
CA LYS A 122 22.23 -31.33 5.70
C LYS A 122 22.16 -30.04 6.53
N ASP A 123 21.00 -29.41 6.63
CA ASP A 123 20.81 -28.18 7.40
C ASP A 123 20.91 -28.44 8.90
N VAL A 124 20.28 -29.50 9.40
CA VAL A 124 20.42 -29.95 10.79
C VAL A 124 21.88 -30.25 11.13
N ALA A 125 22.61 -30.93 10.25
CA ALA A 125 24.04 -31.19 10.45
C ALA A 125 24.86 -29.89 10.46
N HIS A 126 24.54 -28.94 9.56
CA HIS A 126 25.17 -27.63 9.51
C HIS A 126 24.93 -26.85 10.81
N PHE A 127 23.70 -26.75 11.29
CA PHE A 127 23.37 -26.07 12.54
C PHE A 127 24.04 -26.70 13.75
N ASN A 128 24.06 -28.03 13.84
CA ASN A 128 24.74 -28.75 14.93
C ASN A 128 26.24 -28.46 15.03
N LYS A 129 26.90 -28.06 13.93
CA LYS A 129 28.30 -27.62 13.94
C LYS A 129 28.46 -26.33 14.75
N TYR A 130 27.53 -25.39 14.61
CA TYR A 130 27.62 -24.05 15.19
C TYR A 130 26.86 -23.91 16.52
N LEU A 131 25.83 -24.71 16.78
CA LEU A 131 25.06 -24.69 18.05
C LEU A 131 25.97 -24.79 19.28
N LYS A 132 27.08 -25.54 19.18
CA LYS A 132 28.07 -25.71 20.26
C LYS A 132 28.80 -24.42 20.66
N LEU A 133 28.72 -23.37 19.84
CA LEU A 133 29.34 -22.06 20.08
C LEU A 133 28.44 -21.10 20.88
N PHE A 134 27.17 -21.47 21.07
CA PHE A 134 26.16 -20.63 21.71
C PHE A 134 25.61 -21.32 22.96
N LYS A 135 25.21 -20.53 23.96
CA LYS A 135 24.72 -21.05 25.24
C LYS A 135 23.22 -21.33 25.16
N ASN A 136 22.82 -22.49 25.67
CA ASN A 136 21.41 -22.81 25.93
C ASN A 136 20.49 -22.63 24.70
N VAL A 137 20.95 -22.99 23.50
CA VAL A 137 20.09 -23.01 22.30
C VAL A 137 19.62 -24.43 22.06
N GLU A 138 18.31 -24.65 22.16
CA GLU A 138 17.66 -25.91 21.82
C GLU A 138 17.15 -25.85 20.38
N MET A 139 17.51 -26.83 19.56
CA MET A 139 16.92 -27.05 18.23
C MET A 139 16.13 -28.35 18.24
N VAL A 140 14.83 -28.28 17.99
CA VAL A 140 13.92 -29.45 17.92
C VAL A 140 13.37 -29.59 16.50
N ASP A 141 13.65 -30.72 15.86
CA ASP A 141 13.08 -31.07 14.57
C ASP A 141 11.70 -31.71 14.76
N ARG A 142 10.63 -30.95 14.53
CA ARG A 142 9.25 -31.43 14.66
C ARG A 142 8.67 -31.89 13.32
N THR A 143 9.47 -32.18 12.29
CA THR A 143 9.02 -32.48 10.91
C THR A 143 8.01 -33.64 10.81
N PHE A 144 8.05 -34.60 11.73
CA PHE A 144 7.12 -35.73 11.76
C PHE A 144 5.94 -35.57 12.73
N GLU A 145 5.85 -34.44 13.44
CA GLU A 145 4.82 -34.20 14.47
C GLU A 145 3.76 -33.19 14.03
N MET A 146 4.17 -32.22 13.21
CA MET A 146 3.29 -31.19 12.64
C MET A 146 3.01 -31.51 11.15
N ALA A 147 1.94 -30.96 10.60
CA ALA A 147 1.67 -30.90 9.17
C ALA A 147 1.80 -29.44 8.72
N MET A 148 2.10 -29.27 7.44
CA MET A 148 2.14 -27.95 6.82
C MET A 148 1.33 -27.98 5.52
N ILE A 149 0.27 -27.17 5.48
CA ILE A 149 -0.64 -27.08 4.33
C ILE A 149 -0.58 -25.66 3.79
N SER A 150 -0.43 -25.50 2.48
CA SER A 150 -0.49 -24.19 1.81
C SER A 150 -1.82 -24.03 1.09
N LEU A 151 -2.54 -22.94 1.33
CA LEU A 151 -3.77 -22.57 0.62
C LEU A 151 -3.50 -21.26 -0.14
N GLN A 152 -3.44 -21.32 -1.47
CA GLN A 152 -3.01 -20.20 -2.31
C GLN A 152 -4.08 -19.87 -3.36
N GLY A 153 -4.36 -18.59 -3.58
CA GLY A 153 -5.28 -18.12 -4.61
C GLY A 153 -6.32 -17.11 -4.12
N PRO A 154 -7.08 -16.49 -5.04
CA PRO A 154 -8.02 -15.41 -4.76
C PRO A 154 -9.12 -15.74 -3.75
N LEU A 155 -9.51 -17.02 -3.62
CA LEU A 155 -10.56 -17.46 -2.67
C LEU A 155 -10.01 -17.90 -1.31
N SER A 156 -8.69 -17.96 -1.14
CA SER A 156 -8.03 -18.47 0.08
C SER A 156 -8.50 -17.75 1.35
N LYS A 157 -8.55 -16.41 1.33
CA LYS A 157 -9.03 -15.59 2.45
C LYS A 157 -10.45 -15.96 2.86
N SER A 158 -11.37 -15.97 1.89
CA SER A 158 -12.78 -16.30 2.15
C SER A 158 -12.98 -17.72 2.71
N ILE A 159 -12.14 -18.67 2.32
CA ILE A 159 -12.18 -20.04 2.86
C ILE A 159 -11.74 -20.03 4.33
N ILE A 160 -10.62 -19.39 4.65
CA ILE A 160 -10.10 -19.32 6.03
C ILE A 160 -11.10 -18.59 6.94
N GLU A 161 -11.68 -17.47 6.49
CA GLU A 161 -12.67 -16.69 7.27
C GLU A 161 -13.87 -17.52 7.72
N LYS A 162 -14.35 -18.46 6.90
CA LYS A 162 -15.50 -19.31 7.25
C LYS A 162 -15.19 -20.39 8.27
N ILE A 163 -13.94 -20.86 8.33
CA ILE A 163 -13.55 -22.00 9.16
C ILE A 163 -12.92 -21.58 10.49
N VAL A 164 -12.37 -20.36 10.56
CA VAL A 164 -11.87 -19.78 11.80
C VAL A 164 -13.02 -19.55 12.77
N SER A 165 -12.89 -20.15 13.95
CA SER A 165 -13.85 -20.10 15.05
C SER A 165 -13.39 -19.22 16.22
N LYS A 166 -12.09 -18.93 16.32
CA LYS A 166 -11.47 -18.10 17.36
C LYS A 166 -10.21 -17.43 16.82
N GLY A 167 -9.88 -16.25 17.32
CA GLY A 167 -8.71 -15.47 16.88
C GLY A 167 -9.05 -14.55 15.70
N THR A 168 -8.03 -13.93 15.11
CA THR A 168 -8.14 -13.06 13.93
C THR A 168 -7.18 -13.53 12.86
N LEU A 169 -7.50 -13.26 11.61
CA LEU A 169 -6.56 -13.45 10.52
C LEU A 169 -5.31 -12.59 10.72
N PRO A 170 -4.17 -13.01 10.16
CA PRO A 170 -3.00 -12.14 10.08
C PRO A 170 -3.33 -10.89 9.25
N GLU A 171 -2.57 -9.81 9.48
CA GLU A 171 -2.68 -8.59 8.66
C GLU A 171 -2.54 -8.91 7.16
N PRO A 172 -3.16 -8.15 6.24
CA PRO A 172 -3.29 -8.54 4.83
C PRO A 172 -1.95 -8.67 4.09
N ALA A 173 -0.93 -7.93 4.54
CA ALA A 173 0.38 -7.95 3.91
C ALA A 173 1.10 -9.29 4.08
N ARG A 174 2.01 -9.59 3.16
CA ARG A 174 2.85 -10.79 3.22
C ARG A 174 3.67 -10.80 4.52
N ASN A 175 3.96 -11.99 5.01
CA ASN A 175 4.79 -12.30 6.18
C ASN A 175 4.15 -12.06 7.55
N PHE A 176 2.92 -11.52 7.62
CA PHE A 176 2.19 -11.46 8.88
C PHE A 176 1.64 -12.82 9.28
N LEU A 177 1.63 -13.06 10.59
CA LEU A 177 1.30 -14.31 11.24
C LEU A 177 0.17 -14.11 12.24
N SER A 178 -0.57 -15.17 12.52
CA SER A 178 -1.51 -15.22 13.63
C SER A 178 -1.63 -16.65 14.15
N ILE A 179 -2.16 -16.79 15.37
CA ILE A 179 -2.59 -18.07 15.91
C ILE A 179 -4.12 -18.01 16.03
N VAL A 180 -4.82 -18.96 15.40
CA VAL A 180 -6.29 -19.00 15.35
C VAL A 180 -6.79 -20.37 15.81
N GLY A 181 -8.06 -20.43 16.18
CA GLY A 181 -8.77 -21.69 16.38
C GLY A 181 -9.63 -22.02 15.16
N ILE A 182 -9.35 -23.09 14.44
CA ILE A 182 -10.19 -23.62 13.35
C ILE A 182 -11.01 -24.77 13.89
N LYS A 183 -12.33 -24.56 14.05
CA LYS A 183 -13.28 -25.55 14.61
C LYS A 183 -12.76 -26.27 15.89
N GLY A 184 -12.07 -25.53 16.77
CA GLY A 184 -11.51 -26.06 18.03
C GLY A 184 -10.04 -26.50 17.97
N VAL A 185 -9.41 -26.54 16.79
CA VAL A 185 -7.99 -26.84 16.61
C VAL A 185 -7.18 -25.54 16.61
N GLU A 186 -6.16 -25.43 17.47
CA GLU A 186 -5.20 -24.32 17.40
C GLU A 186 -4.30 -24.49 16.18
N THR A 187 -4.26 -23.46 15.34
CA THR A 187 -3.53 -23.46 14.07
C THR A 187 -2.73 -22.16 13.93
N CYS A 188 -1.44 -22.29 13.64
CA CYS A 188 -0.61 -21.15 13.27
C CYS A 188 -0.84 -20.84 11.78
N LEU A 189 -1.21 -19.60 11.46
CA LEU A 189 -1.45 -19.12 10.10
C LEU A 189 -0.40 -18.11 9.68
N ALA A 190 0.15 -18.25 8.48
CA ALA A 190 1.12 -17.33 7.91
C ALA A 190 0.70 -16.81 6.54
N ARG A 191 0.85 -15.51 6.28
CA ARG A 191 0.70 -14.89 4.93
C ARG A 191 1.93 -15.11 4.09
N THR A 192 2.23 -16.37 3.80
CA THR A 192 3.38 -16.84 3.03
C THR A 192 2.92 -17.76 1.91
N GLY A 193 3.82 -18.03 0.96
CA GLY A 193 3.50 -18.83 -0.21
C GLY A 193 4.60 -18.82 -1.26
N TYR A 194 4.53 -19.81 -2.15
CA TYR A 194 5.54 -20.09 -3.17
C TYR A 194 4.93 -20.17 -4.59
N THR A 195 3.82 -19.46 -4.82
CA THR A 195 3.04 -19.50 -6.07
C THR A 195 2.98 -18.17 -6.81
N GLY A 196 3.46 -17.08 -6.18
CA GLY A 196 3.29 -15.70 -6.66
C GLY A 196 1.90 -15.10 -6.42
N GLU A 197 0.96 -15.86 -5.82
CA GLU A 197 -0.35 -15.33 -5.46
C GLU A 197 -0.22 -14.16 -4.46
N PRO A 198 -0.97 -13.05 -4.64
CA PRO A 198 -1.04 -12.00 -3.62
C PRO A 198 -1.78 -12.46 -2.36
N LEU A 199 -2.56 -13.54 -2.47
CA LEU A 199 -3.42 -14.09 -1.42
C LEU A 199 -3.08 -15.55 -1.17
N GLY A 200 -2.63 -15.84 0.04
CA GLY A 200 -2.34 -17.20 0.44
C GLY A 200 -2.07 -17.31 1.92
N PHE A 201 -2.23 -18.53 2.43
CA PHE A 201 -1.97 -18.89 3.81
C PHE A 201 -1.17 -20.18 3.86
N GLU A 202 -0.22 -20.25 4.77
CA GLU A 202 0.37 -21.52 5.21
C GLU A 202 -0.12 -21.83 6.62
N LEU A 203 -0.61 -23.04 6.80
CA LEU A 203 -1.18 -23.55 8.03
C LEU A 203 -0.20 -24.54 8.64
N PHE A 204 0.15 -24.34 9.91
CA PHE A 204 0.92 -25.30 10.69
C PHE A 204 0.00 -25.91 11.75
N ILE A 205 -0.14 -27.23 11.71
CA ILE A 205 -1.19 -27.98 12.42
C ILE A 205 -0.56 -29.22 13.05
N GLU A 206 -0.94 -29.61 14.26
CA GLU A 206 -0.51 -30.91 14.81
C GLU A 206 -1.04 -32.07 13.94
N ASN A 207 -0.23 -33.10 13.71
CA ASN A 207 -0.51 -34.14 12.70
C ASN A 207 -1.85 -34.85 12.88
N GLU A 208 -2.29 -35.05 14.13
CA GLU A 208 -3.57 -35.68 14.45
C GLU A 208 -4.80 -34.93 13.90
N HIS A 209 -4.65 -33.63 13.60
CA HIS A 209 -5.71 -32.78 13.04
C HIS A 209 -5.54 -32.46 11.55
N ALA A 210 -4.41 -32.82 10.95
CA ALA A 210 -4.06 -32.44 9.58
C ALA A 210 -5.09 -32.90 8.55
N LEU A 211 -5.53 -34.17 8.64
CA LEU A 211 -6.54 -34.74 7.74
C LEU A 211 -7.89 -34.01 7.86
N TYR A 212 -8.30 -33.71 9.10
CA TYR A 212 -9.53 -32.99 9.36
C TYR A 212 -9.51 -31.58 8.76
N ILE A 213 -8.41 -30.83 8.95
CA ILE A 213 -8.28 -29.49 8.38
C ILE A 213 -8.18 -29.54 6.85
N TRP A 214 -7.46 -30.50 6.28
CA TRP A 214 -7.40 -30.70 4.83
C TRP A 214 -8.79 -30.90 4.22
N ASP A 215 -9.58 -31.80 4.81
CA ASP A 215 -10.94 -32.09 4.34
C ASP A 215 -11.86 -30.88 4.48
N LEU A 216 -11.75 -30.15 5.59
CA LEU A 216 -12.50 -28.91 5.81
C LEU A 216 -12.16 -27.82 4.77
N LEU A 217 -10.88 -27.67 4.39
CA LEU A 217 -10.47 -26.76 3.33
C LEU A 217 -11.05 -27.17 1.97
N MET A 218 -11.11 -28.47 1.68
CA MET A 218 -11.72 -29.00 0.46
C MET A 218 -13.24 -28.78 0.43
N GLU A 219 -13.92 -29.01 1.54
CA GLU A 219 -15.37 -28.79 1.69
C GLU A 219 -15.77 -27.33 1.41
N GLU A 220 -14.95 -26.37 1.84
CA GLU A 220 -15.17 -24.94 1.57
C GLU A 220 -14.74 -24.48 0.17
N GLY A 221 -14.28 -25.40 -0.68
CA GLY A 221 -14.01 -25.17 -2.11
C GLY A 221 -12.53 -25.09 -2.49
N GLY A 222 -11.61 -25.41 -1.58
CA GLY A 222 -10.20 -25.56 -1.92
C GLY A 222 -9.96 -26.81 -2.76
N ILE A 223 -9.02 -26.73 -3.71
CA ILE A 223 -8.76 -27.77 -4.70
C ILE A 223 -7.36 -28.33 -4.46
N PRO A 224 -7.17 -29.65 -4.31
CA PRO A 224 -5.85 -30.21 -4.09
C PRO A 224 -4.96 -30.03 -5.33
N VAL A 225 -3.70 -29.64 -5.09
CA VAL A 225 -2.72 -29.32 -6.13
C VAL A 225 -1.41 -30.09 -5.89
N GLY A 226 -0.88 -30.71 -6.94
CA GLY A 226 0.35 -31.48 -6.91
C GLY A 226 1.61 -30.66 -7.21
N LEU A 227 2.76 -31.29 -7.04
CA LEU A 227 4.08 -30.67 -7.23
C LEU A 227 4.30 -30.13 -8.66
N GLY A 228 3.70 -30.75 -9.67
CA GLY A 228 3.86 -30.33 -11.08
C GLY A 228 3.26 -28.95 -11.34
N ALA A 229 2.10 -28.67 -10.76
CA ALA A 229 1.50 -27.34 -10.83
C ALA A 229 2.25 -26.34 -9.95
N ARG A 230 2.69 -26.73 -8.75
CA ARG A 230 3.56 -25.90 -7.90
C ARG A 230 4.80 -25.40 -8.64
N ASP A 231 5.47 -26.28 -9.41
CA ASP A 231 6.63 -25.92 -10.22
C ASP A 231 6.28 -24.94 -11.36
N THR A 232 5.13 -25.08 -12.00
CA THR A 232 4.69 -24.09 -13.01
C THR A 232 4.35 -22.72 -12.40
N LEU A 233 3.75 -22.69 -11.20
CA LEU A 233 3.36 -21.46 -10.50
C LEU A 233 4.59 -20.68 -10.02
N ARG A 234 5.57 -21.38 -9.42
CA ARG A 234 6.82 -20.76 -8.96
C ARG A 234 7.66 -20.25 -10.14
N LEU A 235 7.69 -20.98 -11.26
CA LEU A 235 8.36 -20.55 -12.49
C LEU A 235 7.75 -19.28 -13.07
N GLU A 236 6.42 -19.21 -13.11
CA GLU A 236 5.73 -17.99 -13.53
C GLU A 236 6.08 -16.82 -12.61
N ALA A 237 6.08 -17.04 -11.29
CA ALA A 237 6.47 -16.04 -10.30
C ALA A 237 7.98 -15.73 -10.25
N ALA A 238 8.79 -16.41 -11.08
CA ALA A 238 10.25 -16.34 -11.10
C ALA A 238 10.91 -16.60 -9.73
N LEU A 239 10.34 -17.51 -8.93
CA LEU A 239 10.87 -17.92 -7.63
C LEU A 239 11.95 -18.99 -7.81
N PRO A 240 13.13 -18.84 -7.16
CA PRO A 240 14.25 -19.76 -7.28
C PRO A 240 13.98 -21.05 -6.52
N LEU A 241 14.45 -22.18 -7.06
CA LEU A 241 14.42 -23.49 -6.38
C LEU A 241 15.85 -23.97 -6.09
N TYR A 242 16.09 -24.48 -4.88
CA TYR A 242 17.36 -25.10 -4.54
C TYR A 242 17.68 -26.28 -5.47
N GLY A 243 18.94 -26.35 -5.93
CA GLY A 243 19.40 -27.30 -6.93
C GLY A 243 19.23 -26.82 -8.37
N HIS A 244 18.55 -25.68 -8.60
CA HIS A 244 18.36 -25.09 -9.93
C HIS A 244 18.91 -23.66 -9.99
N GLU A 245 18.31 -22.74 -9.22
CA GLU A 245 18.69 -21.32 -9.18
C GLU A 245 19.58 -20.98 -7.97
N LEU A 246 19.73 -21.94 -7.04
CA LEU A 246 20.57 -21.85 -5.85
C LEU A 246 21.34 -23.17 -5.70
N GLY A 247 22.54 -23.12 -5.14
CA GLY A 247 23.41 -24.29 -4.96
C GLY A 247 24.51 -24.34 -6.03
N ILE A 248 24.60 -25.45 -6.75
CA ILE A 248 25.66 -25.69 -7.75
C ILE A 248 25.09 -25.57 -9.16
N ASP A 249 25.77 -24.84 -10.05
CA ASP A 249 25.37 -24.65 -11.44
C ASP A 249 25.78 -25.81 -12.35
N HIS A 250 25.41 -25.72 -13.63
CA HIS A 250 25.71 -26.74 -14.63
C HIS A 250 27.21 -26.89 -14.95
N ASP A 251 28.02 -25.88 -14.66
CA ASP A 251 29.48 -25.91 -14.80
C ASP A 251 30.16 -26.48 -13.54
N ASN A 252 29.39 -27.02 -12.57
CA ASN A 252 29.84 -27.44 -11.23
C ASN A 252 30.45 -26.31 -10.39
N SER A 253 30.06 -25.07 -10.65
CA SER A 253 30.45 -23.90 -9.86
C SER A 253 29.35 -23.54 -8.88
N GLU A 254 29.74 -23.03 -7.72
CA GLU A 254 28.76 -22.54 -6.75
C GLU A 254 28.09 -21.26 -7.25
N ILE A 255 26.77 -21.21 -7.18
CA ILE A 255 25.97 -20.05 -7.56
C ILE A 255 26.08 -19.00 -6.43
N PRO A 256 26.58 -17.78 -6.70
CA PRO A 256 26.57 -16.70 -5.72
C PRO A 256 25.15 -16.39 -5.25
N LEU A 257 24.94 -16.19 -3.95
CA LEU A 257 23.60 -15.90 -3.42
C LEU A 257 22.96 -14.67 -4.07
N PHE A 258 23.71 -13.60 -4.33
CA PHE A 258 23.17 -12.42 -5.03
C PHE A 258 22.82 -12.63 -6.50
N ALA A 259 23.12 -13.81 -7.09
CA ALA A 259 22.65 -14.13 -8.44
C ALA A 259 21.12 -14.18 -8.50
N SER A 260 20.47 -14.51 -7.38
CA SER A 260 19.03 -14.36 -7.22
C SER A 260 18.66 -12.95 -6.78
N LYS A 261 17.73 -12.31 -7.50
CA LYS A 261 17.18 -10.99 -7.14
C LYS A 261 16.48 -10.98 -5.76
N LEU A 262 16.14 -12.14 -5.17
CA LEU A 262 15.54 -12.22 -3.84
C LEU A 262 16.53 -11.93 -2.70
N SER A 263 17.84 -12.08 -2.94
CA SER A 263 18.87 -11.85 -1.93
C SER A 263 18.89 -10.43 -1.41
N LYS A 264 18.43 -9.44 -2.20
CA LYS A 264 18.26 -8.05 -1.74
C LYS A 264 17.28 -7.89 -0.57
N PHE A 265 16.39 -8.86 -0.37
CA PHE A 265 15.43 -8.90 0.74
C PHE A 265 15.82 -9.93 1.82
N ALA A 266 16.61 -10.95 1.44
CA ALA A 266 16.98 -12.07 2.31
C ALA A 266 18.32 -11.86 3.04
N VAL A 267 19.15 -10.92 2.59
CA VAL A 267 20.48 -10.63 3.15
C VAL A 267 20.46 -9.25 3.79
N SER A 268 20.79 -9.19 5.08
CA SER A 268 20.95 -7.95 5.83
C SER A 268 22.41 -7.68 6.14
N PHE A 269 22.81 -6.42 5.98
CA PHE A 269 24.11 -5.92 6.43
C PHE A 269 23.95 -4.87 7.54
N SER A 270 22.82 -4.88 8.26
CA SER A 270 22.61 -4.01 9.40
C SER A 270 23.77 -4.14 10.39
N PRO A 271 24.29 -3.01 10.93
CA PRO A 271 25.28 -3.06 12.00
C PRO A 271 24.82 -3.88 13.21
N LEU A 272 23.52 -3.93 13.49
CA LEU A 272 22.95 -4.71 14.60
C LEU A 272 22.97 -6.22 14.36
N LYS A 273 23.14 -6.67 13.11
CA LYS A 273 23.28 -8.09 12.79
C LYS A 273 24.63 -8.67 13.22
N GLY A 274 25.68 -7.83 13.28
CA GLY A 274 27.02 -8.28 13.62
C GLY A 274 27.66 -9.14 12.53
N ASP A 275 28.52 -10.07 12.92
CA ASP A 275 29.23 -10.98 12.02
C ASP A 275 28.51 -12.32 11.87
N PHE A 276 28.52 -12.84 10.64
CA PHE A 276 27.85 -14.08 10.27
C PHE A 276 28.64 -14.82 9.19
N ILE A 277 28.34 -16.10 9.00
CA ILE A 277 29.07 -16.97 8.08
C ILE A 277 29.05 -16.34 6.67
N GLY A 278 30.22 -16.20 6.04
CA GLY A 278 30.35 -15.71 4.67
C GLY A 278 30.04 -14.22 4.46
N LYS A 279 29.90 -13.41 5.52
CA LYS A 279 29.53 -11.98 5.46
C LYS A 279 30.37 -11.17 4.46
N ASP A 280 31.70 -11.27 4.52
CA ASP A 280 32.59 -10.47 3.68
C ASP A 280 32.43 -10.81 2.20
N VAL A 281 32.31 -12.10 1.87
CA VAL A 281 32.10 -12.55 0.50
C VAL A 281 30.74 -12.11 -0.02
N LEU A 282 29.69 -12.25 0.80
CA LEU A 282 28.34 -11.75 0.49
C LEU A 282 28.33 -10.23 0.28
N TYR A 283 29.11 -9.48 1.05
CA TYR A 283 29.25 -8.04 0.87
C TYR A 283 29.90 -7.70 -0.48
N GLN A 284 30.92 -8.45 -0.91
CA GLN A 284 31.50 -8.29 -2.25
C GLN A 284 30.48 -8.59 -3.36
N GLN A 285 29.66 -9.64 -3.20
CA GLN A 285 28.58 -9.93 -4.14
C GLN A 285 27.54 -8.80 -4.20
N HIS A 286 27.20 -8.19 -3.06
CA HIS A 286 26.31 -7.03 -3.00
C HIS A 286 26.88 -5.79 -3.70
N LEU A 287 28.19 -5.54 -3.56
CA LEU A 287 28.85 -4.46 -4.30
C LEU A 287 28.82 -4.70 -5.81
N ALA A 288 29.12 -5.92 -6.26
CA ALA A 288 28.99 -6.30 -7.67
C ALA A 288 27.55 -6.16 -8.17
N TYR A 289 26.55 -6.53 -7.36
CA TYR A 289 25.13 -6.32 -7.68
C TYR A 289 24.79 -4.84 -7.86
N LYS A 290 25.30 -3.94 -7.01
CA LYS A 290 25.15 -2.49 -7.20
C LYS A 290 25.78 -2.01 -8.50
N ASN A 291 26.99 -2.49 -8.81
CA ASN A 291 27.67 -2.15 -10.06
C ASN A 291 26.86 -2.59 -11.29
N ILE A 292 26.22 -3.77 -11.25
CA ILE A 292 25.32 -4.25 -12.31
C ILE A 292 24.12 -3.31 -12.49
N LEU A 293 23.49 -2.88 -11.39
CA LEU A 293 22.37 -1.93 -11.44
C LEU A 293 22.78 -0.55 -11.99
N ASP A 294 24.02 -0.14 -11.71
CA ASP A 294 24.63 1.09 -12.24
C ASP A 294 25.18 0.92 -13.68
N HIS A 295 25.02 -0.27 -14.29
CA HIS A 295 25.59 -0.64 -15.59
C HIS A 295 27.14 -0.53 -15.69
N LYS A 296 27.85 -0.74 -14.58
CA LYS A 296 29.32 -0.78 -14.48
C LYS A 296 29.82 -2.22 -14.52
N PHE A 297 29.95 -2.78 -15.72
CA PHE A 297 30.23 -4.21 -15.92
C PHE A 297 31.72 -4.60 -15.84
N GLU A 298 32.61 -3.63 -15.67
CA GLU A 298 34.04 -3.88 -15.49
C GLU A 298 34.38 -4.45 -14.10
N ASP A 299 33.52 -4.25 -13.09
CA ASP A 299 33.75 -4.64 -11.69
C ASP A 299 32.60 -5.50 -11.14
N ILE A 300 32.40 -6.66 -11.77
CA ILE A 300 31.33 -7.62 -11.44
C ILE A 300 31.87 -9.03 -11.22
N SER A 301 33.17 -9.18 -10.94
CA SER A 301 33.83 -10.49 -10.78
C SER A 301 33.24 -11.33 -9.65
N GLY A 302 32.72 -10.69 -8.60
CA GLY A 302 32.00 -11.34 -7.50
C GLY A 302 30.58 -11.80 -7.87
N LEU A 303 30.06 -11.38 -9.03
CA LEU A 303 28.73 -11.75 -9.51
C LEU A 303 28.70 -11.84 -11.05
N PRO A 304 29.39 -12.83 -11.65
CA PRO A 304 29.57 -12.91 -13.10
C PRO A 304 28.30 -13.30 -13.85
N ARG A 305 27.37 -13.99 -13.19
CA ARG A 305 26.08 -14.39 -13.74
C ARG A 305 24.93 -14.06 -12.78
N MET A 306 23.76 -13.78 -13.33
CA MET A 306 22.49 -13.52 -12.63
C MET A 306 21.41 -14.49 -13.09
N VAL A 307 20.49 -14.83 -12.19
CA VAL A 307 19.26 -15.55 -12.52
C VAL A 307 18.26 -14.58 -13.13
N MET A 308 17.91 -14.81 -14.39
CA MET A 308 17.05 -13.93 -15.18
C MET A 308 15.83 -14.70 -15.75
N PRO A 309 14.62 -14.11 -15.71
CA PRO A 309 13.45 -14.66 -16.39
C PRO A 309 13.59 -14.53 -17.91
N LEU A 310 13.34 -15.63 -18.64
CA LEU A 310 13.34 -15.67 -20.10
C LEU A 310 11.96 -16.07 -20.64
N ALA A 311 11.41 -15.26 -21.54
CA ALA A 311 10.23 -15.62 -22.31
C ALA A 311 10.67 -16.31 -23.61
N ILE A 312 10.19 -17.52 -23.88
CA ILE A 312 10.57 -18.25 -25.09
C ILE A 312 9.63 -17.81 -26.21
N THR A 313 10.17 -17.12 -27.21
CA THR A 313 9.40 -16.51 -28.31
C THR A 313 9.31 -17.44 -29.53
N GLY A 314 10.28 -18.35 -29.67
CA GLY A 314 10.29 -19.38 -30.70
C GLY A 314 9.47 -20.64 -30.37
N LYS A 315 9.46 -21.60 -31.31
CA LYS A 315 8.80 -22.91 -31.11
C LYS A 315 9.72 -23.84 -30.30
N GLY A 316 9.40 -24.07 -29.02
CA GLY A 316 10.13 -25.02 -28.20
C GLY A 316 9.75 -24.94 -26.72
N ILE A 317 10.26 -25.88 -25.93
CA ILE A 317 10.15 -25.87 -24.47
C ILE A 317 11.58 -25.94 -23.93
N ALA A 318 11.99 -24.90 -23.21
CA ALA A 318 13.28 -24.89 -22.53
C ALA A 318 13.28 -25.92 -21.40
N ARG A 319 14.43 -26.55 -21.16
CA ARG A 319 14.68 -27.48 -20.06
C ARG A 319 16.02 -27.15 -19.45
N GLU A 320 16.20 -27.52 -18.20
CA GLU A 320 17.45 -27.38 -17.47
C GLU A 320 18.66 -27.89 -18.26
N GLY A 321 19.78 -27.19 -18.14
CA GLY A 321 21.06 -27.52 -18.79
C GLY A 321 21.15 -27.10 -20.26
N TYR A 322 20.07 -26.61 -20.87
CA TYR A 322 20.18 -26.03 -22.21
C TYR A 322 21.00 -24.74 -22.20
N LYS A 323 21.91 -24.63 -23.17
CA LYS A 323 22.80 -23.48 -23.33
C LYS A 323 22.06 -22.26 -23.89
N VAL A 324 22.41 -21.09 -23.38
CA VAL A 324 21.89 -19.78 -23.80
C VAL A 324 23.00 -19.00 -24.50
N PHE A 325 22.67 -18.36 -25.62
CA PHE A 325 23.62 -17.64 -26.45
C PHE A 325 23.15 -16.20 -26.75
N SER A 326 24.08 -15.26 -26.73
CA SER A 326 23.93 -13.92 -27.32
C SER A 326 24.77 -13.88 -28.60
N GLY A 327 24.10 -13.85 -29.76
CA GLY A 327 24.75 -14.18 -31.04
C GLY A 327 25.38 -15.57 -30.99
N ASP A 328 26.68 -15.66 -31.27
CA ASP A 328 27.45 -16.91 -31.18
C ASP A 328 28.10 -17.15 -29.81
N LYS A 329 28.04 -16.16 -28.89
CA LYS A 329 28.67 -16.25 -27.58
C LYS A 329 27.77 -17.04 -26.62
N HIS A 330 28.30 -18.10 -26.03
CA HIS A 330 27.66 -18.79 -24.90
C HIS A 330 27.68 -17.88 -23.66
N VAL A 331 26.50 -17.60 -23.10
CA VAL A 331 26.32 -16.65 -21.98
C VAL A 331 25.74 -17.30 -20.73
N GLY A 332 25.42 -18.60 -20.74
CA GLY A 332 24.93 -19.31 -19.56
C GLY A 332 23.95 -20.43 -19.88
N TYR A 333 23.18 -20.84 -18.87
CA TYR A 333 22.32 -22.03 -18.94
C TYR A 333 20.91 -21.76 -18.45
N ILE A 334 19.94 -22.47 -19.03
CA ILE A 334 18.62 -22.62 -18.45
C ILE A 334 18.74 -23.41 -17.15
N THR A 335 18.24 -22.85 -16.06
CA THR A 335 18.18 -23.49 -14.74
C THR A 335 16.85 -24.18 -14.53
N SER A 336 15.76 -23.56 -14.99
CA SER A 336 14.41 -24.11 -14.96
C SER A 336 13.62 -23.68 -16.19
N GLY A 337 12.77 -24.55 -16.75
CA GLY A 337 11.98 -24.19 -17.93
C GLY A 337 10.83 -25.16 -18.22
N THR A 338 9.68 -24.60 -18.60
CA THR A 338 8.49 -25.39 -18.96
C THR A 338 7.45 -24.56 -19.73
N MET A 339 6.35 -25.21 -20.12
CA MET A 339 5.14 -24.55 -20.59
C MET A 339 4.20 -24.29 -19.41
N ILE A 340 3.76 -23.05 -19.25
CA ILE A 340 2.77 -22.66 -18.23
C ILE A 340 1.44 -22.30 -18.90
N PRO A 341 0.30 -22.63 -18.28
CA PRO A 341 -0.98 -22.07 -18.68
C PRO A 341 -1.11 -20.63 -18.16
N TYR A 342 -1.91 -19.81 -18.83
CA TYR A 342 -2.26 -18.47 -18.33
C TYR A 342 -3.57 -17.98 -18.95
N GLN A 343 -4.22 -17.01 -18.31
CA GLN A 343 -5.35 -16.29 -18.88
C GLN A 343 -4.95 -14.88 -19.29
N GLU A 344 -5.36 -14.52 -20.50
CA GLU A 344 -5.24 -13.13 -20.94
C GLU A 344 -6.39 -12.31 -20.35
N PRO A 345 -6.10 -11.10 -19.85
CA PRO A 345 -7.15 -10.17 -19.48
C PRO A 345 -7.89 -9.68 -20.74
N GLU A 346 -9.22 -9.62 -20.65
CA GLU A 346 -10.12 -8.97 -21.59
C GLU A 346 -10.47 -7.57 -21.08
N GLY A 347 -10.36 -6.56 -21.95
CA GLY A 347 -10.54 -5.15 -21.56
C GLY A 347 -9.29 -4.51 -20.97
N SER A 348 -9.45 -3.45 -20.17
CA SER A 348 -8.32 -2.71 -19.58
C SER A 348 -8.68 -2.09 -18.24
N GLY A 349 -7.68 -1.84 -17.39
CA GLY A 349 -7.86 -1.25 -16.08
C GLY A 349 -8.58 -2.17 -15.08
N LEU A 350 -9.21 -1.57 -14.08
CA LEU A 350 -9.87 -2.29 -12.97
C LEU A 350 -11.06 -3.14 -13.40
N ASN A 351 -11.67 -2.83 -14.54
CA ASN A 351 -12.81 -3.55 -15.09
C ASN A 351 -12.39 -4.66 -16.06
N SER A 352 -11.09 -5.00 -16.13
CA SER A 352 -10.63 -6.11 -16.96
C SER A 352 -11.05 -7.46 -16.37
N GLU A 353 -11.63 -8.29 -17.21
CA GLU A 353 -12.03 -9.66 -16.87
C GLU A 353 -10.99 -10.65 -17.45
N PHE A 354 -11.11 -11.94 -17.16
CA PHE A 354 -10.24 -12.96 -17.76
C PHE A 354 -11.00 -13.73 -18.85
N HIS A 355 -10.35 -13.98 -19.98
CA HIS A 355 -10.90 -14.89 -20.99
C HIS A 355 -11.15 -16.28 -20.41
N LYS A 356 -12.24 -16.94 -20.85
CA LYS A 356 -12.64 -18.25 -20.32
C LYS A 356 -11.62 -19.35 -20.59
N ASP A 357 -11.02 -19.35 -21.77
CA ASP A 357 -10.09 -20.40 -22.19
C ASP A 357 -8.63 -20.03 -21.89
N PRO A 358 -7.89 -20.83 -21.10
CA PRO A 358 -6.49 -20.56 -20.83
C PRO A 358 -5.62 -20.83 -22.06
N LYS A 359 -4.65 -19.94 -22.28
CA LYS A 359 -3.57 -20.12 -23.26
C LYS A 359 -2.36 -20.78 -22.61
N LYS A 360 -1.34 -21.10 -23.41
CA LYS A 360 -0.07 -21.66 -22.92
C LYS A 360 1.10 -20.89 -23.52
N ARG A 361 2.15 -20.70 -22.73
CA ARG A 361 3.41 -20.10 -23.19
C ARG A 361 4.60 -20.79 -22.54
N ALA A 362 5.75 -20.77 -23.22
CA ALA A 362 7.00 -21.28 -22.67
C ALA A 362 7.72 -20.17 -21.92
N VAL A 363 8.14 -20.47 -20.69
CA VAL A 363 8.92 -19.59 -19.83
C VAL A 363 10.09 -20.36 -19.23
N ALA A 364 11.12 -19.62 -18.83
CA ALA A 364 12.28 -20.17 -18.15
C ALA A 364 12.87 -19.18 -17.15
N LEU A 365 13.70 -19.73 -16.26
CA LEU A 365 14.75 -19.03 -15.52
C LEU A 365 16.10 -19.50 -16.09
N ALA A 366 17.05 -18.58 -16.16
CA ALA A 366 18.38 -18.87 -16.67
C ALA A 366 19.44 -18.15 -15.83
N LEU A 367 20.54 -18.84 -15.53
CA LEU A 367 21.74 -18.24 -14.96
C LEU A 367 22.63 -17.79 -16.11
N ILE A 368 22.67 -16.49 -16.38
CA ILE A 368 23.34 -15.89 -17.55
C ILE A 368 24.26 -14.74 -17.16
N ASP A 369 25.22 -14.41 -18.02
CA ASP A 369 26.18 -13.31 -17.81
C ASP A 369 25.48 -12.02 -17.34
N SER A 370 25.99 -11.41 -16.27
CA SER A 370 25.34 -10.28 -15.58
C SER A 370 25.29 -8.98 -16.39
N ASN A 371 25.96 -8.93 -17.54
CA ASN A 371 25.92 -7.79 -18.45
C ASN A 371 24.79 -7.88 -19.50
N ILE A 372 24.01 -8.95 -19.48
CA ILE A 372 22.82 -9.10 -20.33
C ILE A 372 21.63 -8.36 -19.69
N LEU A 373 21.02 -7.46 -20.45
CA LEU A 373 19.97 -6.57 -19.97
C LEU A 373 18.56 -7.07 -20.29
N GLU A 374 17.59 -6.53 -19.54
CA GLU A 374 16.17 -6.75 -19.79
C GLU A 374 15.79 -6.22 -21.19
N GLY A 375 15.00 -7.01 -21.92
CA GLY A 375 14.59 -6.73 -23.30
C GLY A 375 15.55 -7.19 -24.39
N GLU A 376 16.75 -7.70 -24.05
CA GLU A 376 17.65 -8.33 -25.01
C GLU A 376 17.09 -9.65 -25.54
N THR A 377 17.36 -9.93 -26.83
CA THR A 377 16.99 -11.19 -27.49
C THR A 377 18.17 -12.15 -27.48
N LEU A 378 17.93 -13.38 -27.05
CA LEU A 378 18.91 -14.46 -26.95
C LEU A 378 18.42 -15.68 -27.71
N THR A 379 19.26 -16.70 -27.82
CA THR A 379 18.87 -18.02 -28.36
C THR A 379 19.18 -19.13 -27.37
N ILE A 380 18.32 -20.15 -27.34
CA ILE A 380 18.47 -21.35 -26.52
C ILE A 380 18.70 -22.54 -27.44
N GLN A 381 19.74 -23.32 -27.14
CA GLN A 381 20.01 -24.56 -27.85
C GLN A 381 19.10 -25.68 -27.34
N ILE A 382 17.92 -25.80 -27.95
CA ILE A 382 16.96 -26.87 -27.68
C ILE A 382 17.32 -28.08 -28.56
N ARG A 383 17.99 -29.07 -27.98
CA ARG A 383 18.53 -30.24 -28.68
C ARG A 383 19.52 -29.80 -29.79
N LYS A 384 19.11 -29.90 -31.06
CA LYS A 384 19.94 -29.51 -32.23
C LYS A 384 19.47 -28.22 -32.90
N LYS A 385 18.49 -27.52 -32.34
CA LYS A 385 17.90 -26.30 -32.93
C LYS A 385 18.10 -25.11 -31.99
N GLN A 386 18.35 -23.95 -32.57
CA GLN A 386 18.28 -22.68 -31.85
C GLN A 386 16.82 -22.23 -31.76
N CYS A 387 16.45 -21.70 -30.61
CA CYS A 387 15.12 -21.19 -30.33
C CYS A 387 15.22 -19.80 -29.70
N ASP A 388 14.55 -18.83 -30.30
CA ASP A 388 14.60 -17.44 -29.83
C ASP A 388 13.92 -17.29 -28.47
N CYS A 389 14.50 -16.45 -27.62
CA CYS A 389 13.92 -16.02 -26.36
C CYS A 389 14.27 -14.56 -26.07
N MET A 390 13.57 -13.95 -25.11
CA MET A 390 13.81 -12.58 -24.67
C MET A 390 13.96 -12.55 -23.16
N VAL A 391 14.92 -11.77 -22.68
CA VAL A 391 15.06 -11.47 -21.25
C VAL A 391 13.91 -10.56 -20.83
N VAL A 392 13.12 -10.99 -19.85
CA VAL A 392 11.96 -10.23 -19.37
C VAL A 392 12.12 -9.90 -17.89
N PRO A 393 11.62 -8.73 -17.42
CA PRO A 393 11.71 -8.36 -16.02
C PRO A 393 10.93 -9.31 -15.11
N TYR A 394 9.80 -9.85 -15.60
CA TYR A 394 8.89 -10.75 -14.90
C TYR A 394 7.96 -11.44 -15.91
N HIS A 395 7.41 -12.60 -15.54
CA HIS A 395 6.34 -13.26 -16.34
C HIS A 395 4.94 -12.91 -15.84
N MET A 396 4.79 -12.43 -14.61
CA MET A 396 3.50 -12.08 -14.00
C MET A 396 3.66 -10.88 -13.05
N SER A 397 2.52 -10.28 -12.67
CA SER A 397 2.44 -9.28 -11.60
C SER A 397 1.32 -9.64 -10.63
N SER A 398 1.58 -9.44 -9.34
CA SER A 398 0.63 -9.59 -8.23
C SER A 398 0.18 -8.23 -7.67
N GLU A 399 0.50 -7.12 -8.32
CA GLU A 399 0.22 -5.75 -7.85
C GLU A 399 -1.27 -5.38 -7.87
N ALA A 400 -2.11 -6.21 -8.48
CA ALA A 400 -3.55 -5.98 -8.60
C ALA A 400 -4.37 -7.13 -7.98
N PRO A 401 -4.30 -7.35 -6.66
CA PRO A 401 -5.15 -8.32 -5.97
C PRO A 401 -6.64 -8.11 -6.30
N PRO A 402 -7.48 -9.17 -6.27
CA PRO A 402 -7.15 -10.48 -5.71
C PRO A 402 -6.46 -11.46 -6.66
N PHE A 403 -6.32 -11.11 -7.94
CA PHE A 403 -5.82 -12.03 -8.96
C PHE A 403 -4.38 -11.72 -9.35
N VAL A 404 -3.62 -12.78 -9.65
CA VAL A 404 -2.38 -12.66 -10.42
C VAL A 404 -2.70 -12.31 -11.88
N ARG A 405 -1.88 -11.44 -12.47
CA ARG A 405 -1.94 -11.14 -13.91
C ARG A 405 -0.67 -11.64 -14.58
N SER A 406 -0.84 -12.63 -15.45
CA SER A 406 0.23 -13.07 -16.36
C SER A 406 0.51 -11.96 -17.37
N ILE A 407 1.80 -11.64 -17.57
CA ILE A 407 2.27 -10.59 -18.48
C ILE A 407 3.06 -11.25 -19.61
N PRO A 408 2.43 -11.53 -20.76
CA PRO A 408 3.10 -11.96 -21.98
C PRO A 408 4.19 -10.96 -22.43
N TYR A 409 5.23 -11.49 -23.07
CA TYR A 409 6.41 -10.70 -23.42
C TYR A 409 6.10 -9.58 -24.42
N ASP A 410 5.10 -9.78 -25.27
CA ASP A 410 4.60 -8.84 -26.26
C ASP A 410 3.74 -7.72 -25.64
N GLN A 411 3.33 -7.86 -24.38
CA GLN A 411 2.60 -6.83 -23.64
C GLN A 411 3.52 -5.88 -22.84
N LEU A 412 4.78 -6.26 -22.61
CA LEU A 412 5.74 -5.46 -21.83
C LEU A 412 6.08 -4.08 -22.46
N LYS A 413 5.83 -3.91 -23.75
CA LYS A 413 6.17 -2.68 -24.52
C LYS A 413 4.95 -1.93 -25.06
N LEU A 414 3.75 -2.19 -24.55
CA LEU A 414 2.55 -1.47 -24.97
C LEU A 414 2.55 -0.03 -24.43
N SER A 415 3.33 0.86 -25.04
CA SER A 415 3.09 2.29 -24.90
C SER A 415 1.78 2.62 -25.60
N LYS A 416 0.86 3.33 -24.93
CA LYS A 416 -0.29 3.93 -25.60
C LYS A 416 0.26 4.97 -26.59
N GLN A 417 0.42 4.58 -27.86
CA GLN A 417 0.73 5.53 -28.92
C GLN A 417 -0.50 6.42 -29.13
N ILE A 418 -0.47 7.61 -28.55
CA ILE A 418 -1.43 8.65 -28.87
C ILE A 418 -1.07 9.14 -30.27
N LYS A 419 -1.93 8.85 -31.25
CA LYS A 419 -1.76 9.45 -32.59
C LYS A 419 -1.88 10.97 -32.45
N ALA A 420 -0.85 11.68 -32.91
CA ALA A 420 -0.92 13.13 -33.03
C ALA A 420 -2.02 13.50 -34.06
N ASP A 421 -2.88 14.44 -33.69
CA ASP A 421 -3.84 15.09 -34.58
C ASP A 421 -3.38 16.53 -34.72
N ASP A 422 -3.08 16.97 -35.94
CA ASP A 422 -2.51 18.30 -36.19
C ASP A 422 -3.60 19.36 -36.46
N ASN A 423 -4.89 19.01 -36.35
CA ASN A 423 -5.99 19.96 -36.52
C ASN A 423 -6.28 20.75 -35.22
N TYR A 424 -5.38 21.67 -34.89
CA TYR A 424 -5.46 22.48 -33.66
C TYR A 424 -6.78 23.23 -33.45
N PRO A 425 -7.41 23.87 -34.47
CA PRO A 425 -8.72 24.50 -34.28
C PRO A 425 -9.81 23.53 -33.82
N GLN A 426 -9.85 22.32 -34.41
CA GLN A 426 -10.80 21.29 -34.00
C GLN A 426 -10.47 20.72 -32.62
N LEU A 427 -9.19 20.55 -32.29
CA LEU A 427 -8.75 20.13 -30.96
C LEU A 427 -9.14 21.15 -29.89
N ALA A 428 -8.93 22.44 -30.14
CA ALA A 428 -9.32 23.52 -29.24
C ALA A 428 -10.84 23.55 -29.02
N ARG A 429 -11.64 23.48 -30.10
CA ARG A 429 -13.10 23.41 -30.00
C ARG A 429 -13.54 22.18 -29.20
N LYS A 430 -12.95 21.02 -29.48
CA LYS A 430 -13.25 19.76 -28.79
C LYS A 430 -12.93 19.86 -27.30
N LEU A 431 -11.83 20.49 -26.92
CA LEU A 431 -11.48 20.72 -25.51
C LEU A 431 -12.51 21.60 -24.82
N VAL A 432 -12.86 22.76 -25.41
CA VAL A 432 -13.85 23.68 -24.85
C VAL A 432 -15.22 23.01 -24.70
N THR A 433 -15.68 22.29 -25.72
CA THR A 433 -16.95 21.54 -25.67
C THR A 433 -16.92 20.47 -24.58
N LYS A 434 -15.86 19.66 -24.49
CA LYS A 434 -15.74 18.65 -23.43
C LYS A 434 -15.68 19.25 -22.02
N ALA A 435 -15.01 20.38 -21.86
CA ALA A 435 -14.96 21.10 -20.59
C ALA A 435 -16.36 21.60 -20.18
N LEU A 436 -17.12 22.18 -21.12
CA LEU A 436 -18.50 22.61 -20.90
C LEU A 436 -19.42 21.43 -20.56
N ASP A 437 -19.32 20.33 -21.30
CA ASP A 437 -20.13 19.12 -21.07
C ASP A 437 -19.86 18.54 -19.68
N ASN A 438 -18.59 18.43 -19.30
CA ASN A 438 -18.19 17.94 -17.98
C ASN A 438 -18.67 18.87 -16.86
N HIS A 439 -18.50 20.19 -17.02
CA HIS A 439 -18.99 21.17 -16.05
C HIS A 439 -20.51 21.09 -15.88
N THR A 440 -21.25 21.02 -16.99
CA THR A 440 -22.71 20.89 -16.97
C THR A 440 -23.14 19.59 -16.32
N TRP A 441 -22.48 18.47 -16.63
CA TRP A 441 -22.77 17.18 -16.01
C TRP A 441 -22.54 17.22 -14.50
N ARG A 442 -21.37 17.68 -14.05
CA ARG A 442 -21.03 17.81 -12.62
C ARG A 442 -22.02 18.70 -11.87
N GLN A 443 -22.38 19.86 -12.42
CA GLN A 443 -23.22 20.83 -11.71
C GLN A 443 -24.73 20.56 -11.80
N LYS A 444 -25.21 19.87 -12.85
CA LYS A 444 -26.67 19.76 -13.11
C LYS A 444 -27.21 18.33 -13.17
N LYS A 445 -26.37 17.33 -13.42
CA LYS A 445 -26.83 15.95 -13.68
C LYS A 445 -26.29 14.93 -12.68
N CYS A 446 -25.16 15.24 -12.04
CA CYS A 446 -24.44 14.32 -11.17
C CYS A 446 -24.70 14.59 -9.68
N ILE A 447 -24.96 13.51 -8.94
CA ILE A 447 -24.88 13.48 -7.48
C ILE A 447 -23.45 13.12 -7.11
N ASN A 448 -22.69 14.07 -6.57
CA ASN A 448 -21.32 13.85 -6.18
C ASN A 448 -21.23 13.50 -4.70
N LEU A 449 -20.81 12.26 -4.43
CA LEU A 449 -20.58 11.75 -3.08
C LEU A 449 -19.10 11.46 -2.83
N ILE A 450 -18.17 11.95 -3.66
CA ILE A 450 -16.74 11.80 -3.36
C ILE A 450 -16.40 12.72 -2.18
N PRO A 451 -15.98 12.18 -1.02
CA PRO A 451 -15.85 12.95 0.24
C PRO A 451 -14.72 13.98 0.23
N SER A 452 -13.84 13.94 -0.77
CA SER A 452 -12.73 14.88 -0.94
C SER A 452 -12.98 15.91 -2.03
N GLU A 453 -14.14 15.89 -2.67
CA GLU A 453 -14.50 16.86 -3.71
C GLU A 453 -15.50 17.88 -3.17
N MET A 454 -15.42 19.09 -3.72
CA MET A 454 -16.29 20.20 -3.38
C MET A 454 -16.28 21.22 -4.51
N SER A 455 -17.47 21.63 -4.96
CA SER A 455 -17.60 22.77 -5.85
C SER A 455 -17.47 24.08 -5.09
N GLN A 456 -16.63 24.98 -5.58
CA GLN A 456 -16.56 26.38 -5.15
C GLN A 456 -17.83 27.15 -5.57
N SER A 457 -18.12 28.25 -4.87
CA SER A 457 -19.19 29.16 -5.27
C SER A 457 -18.84 29.86 -6.58
N TYR A 458 -19.87 30.39 -7.25
CA TYR A 458 -19.68 31.07 -8.52
C TYR A 458 -18.67 32.23 -8.45
N LEU A 459 -18.80 33.10 -7.44
CA LEU A 459 -17.91 34.24 -7.23
C LEU A 459 -16.49 33.82 -6.90
N SER A 460 -16.31 32.81 -6.04
CA SER A 460 -14.99 32.22 -5.77
C SER A 460 -14.32 31.71 -7.05
N ARG A 461 -15.08 31.05 -7.95
CA ARG A 461 -14.54 30.55 -9.23
C ARG A 461 -14.12 31.69 -10.15
N LEU A 462 -14.93 32.75 -10.26
CA LEU A 462 -14.60 33.92 -11.06
C LEU A 462 -13.33 34.61 -10.56
N LEU A 463 -13.23 34.85 -9.25
CA LEU A 463 -12.04 35.44 -8.65
C LEU A 463 -10.81 34.55 -8.83
N SER A 464 -10.97 33.23 -8.80
CA SER A 464 -9.87 32.27 -8.98
C SER A 464 -9.18 32.36 -10.33
N VAL A 465 -9.87 32.85 -11.36
CA VAL A 465 -9.34 32.98 -12.73
C VAL A 465 -9.09 34.43 -13.15
N SER A 466 -9.23 35.37 -12.21
CA SER A 466 -8.93 36.80 -12.42
C SER A 466 -7.43 37.06 -12.61
N ASP A 467 -7.08 38.30 -12.96
CA ASP A 467 -5.71 38.72 -13.33
C ASP A 467 -4.56 38.20 -12.44
N PRO A 468 -4.69 38.02 -11.10
CA PRO A 468 -3.65 37.42 -10.27
C PRO A 468 -3.10 36.07 -10.78
N VAL A 469 -3.83 35.30 -11.60
CA VAL A 469 -3.30 34.08 -12.24
C VAL A 469 -2.06 34.34 -13.11
N ASN A 470 -1.87 35.58 -13.58
CA ASN A 470 -0.78 35.98 -14.47
C ASN A 470 0.36 36.73 -13.74
N ARG A 471 0.28 36.87 -12.40
CA ARG A 471 1.20 37.72 -11.61
C ARG A 471 2.16 36.89 -10.78
N TYR A 472 3.22 37.54 -10.31
CA TYR A 472 4.30 36.95 -9.54
C TYR A 472 4.50 37.76 -8.26
N ALA A 473 4.51 37.10 -7.11
CA ALA A 473 4.53 37.78 -5.80
C ALA A 473 5.40 37.04 -4.79
N GLU A 474 6.61 36.66 -5.22
CA GLU A 474 7.64 36.16 -4.30
C GLU A 474 7.99 37.23 -3.28
N HIS A 475 7.95 36.87 -2.01
CA HIS A 475 8.30 37.74 -0.91
C HIS A 475 8.77 36.91 0.27
N LYS A 476 9.49 37.57 1.18
CA LYS A 476 9.77 37.01 2.50
C LYS A 476 9.75 38.12 3.53
N GLU A 477 9.42 37.73 4.75
CA GLU A 477 9.55 38.59 5.90
C GLU A 477 11.02 38.95 6.15
N ILE A 478 11.29 40.24 6.40
CA ILE A 478 12.63 40.75 6.72
C ILE A 478 12.61 41.38 8.11
N LYS A 479 13.19 40.69 9.09
CA LYS A 479 13.33 41.19 10.48
C LYS A 479 13.97 42.59 10.58
N ALA A 480 14.93 42.90 9.70
CA ALA A 480 15.60 44.21 9.67
C ALA A 480 14.67 45.38 9.29
N PHE A 481 13.53 45.08 8.67
CA PHE A 481 12.49 46.05 8.32
C PHE A 481 11.26 45.84 9.19
N SER A 482 11.45 45.67 10.51
CA SER A 482 10.35 45.48 11.46
C SER A 482 9.42 44.30 11.13
N CYS A 483 10.00 43.23 10.57
CA CYS A 483 9.27 42.03 10.13
C CYS A 483 8.25 42.31 9.02
N GLU A 484 8.51 43.28 8.15
CA GLU A 484 7.70 43.53 6.95
C GLU A 484 8.00 42.49 5.86
N ASP A 485 6.96 42.12 5.11
CA ASP A 485 7.09 41.31 3.90
C ASP A 485 7.71 42.13 2.75
N VAL A 486 8.86 41.67 2.26
CA VAL A 486 9.54 42.31 1.13
C VAL A 486 9.30 41.52 -0.14
N PHE A 487 8.44 42.05 -1.00
CA PHE A 487 8.17 41.53 -2.34
C PHE A 487 9.34 41.80 -3.30
N TYR A 488 9.74 40.77 -4.04
CA TYR A 488 10.83 40.84 -5.02
C TYR A 488 10.38 41.46 -6.35
N TYR A 489 9.07 41.64 -6.55
CA TYR A 489 8.45 42.14 -7.78
C TYR A 489 7.50 43.30 -7.47
N GLN A 490 7.47 44.32 -8.33
CA GLN A 490 6.53 45.44 -8.21
C GLN A 490 5.10 45.04 -8.61
N GLY A 491 4.11 45.84 -8.19
CA GLY A 491 2.70 45.60 -8.51
C GLY A 491 2.02 44.54 -7.63
N ALA A 492 2.68 44.10 -6.56
CA ALA A 492 2.17 43.07 -5.66
C ALA A 492 1.27 43.60 -4.52
N GLY A 493 1.00 44.91 -4.43
CA GLY A 493 0.25 45.49 -3.31
C GLY A 493 -1.15 44.89 -3.10
N PHE A 494 -1.87 44.61 -4.19
CA PHE A 494 -3.16 43.90 -4.10
C PHE A 494 -2.97 42.47 -3.57
N ILE A 495 -1.90 41.78 -3.95
CA ILE A 495 -1.64 40.42 -3.51
C ILE A 495 -1.27 40.38 -2.03
N GLN A 496 -0.44 41.31 -1.58
CA GLN A 496 -0.13 41.52 -0.17
C GLN A 496 -1.42 41.67 0.66
N GLU A 497 -2.33 42.54 0.22
CA GLU A 497 -3.62 42.72 0.89
C GLU A 497 -4.45 41.42 0.93
N ILE A 498 -4.51 40.67 -0.17
CA ILE A 498 -5.20 39.37 -0.22
C ILE A 498 -4.59 38.36 0.76
N GLU A 499 -3.26 38.29 0.86
CA GLU A 499 -2.55 37.39 1.77
C GLU A 499 -2.82 37.74 3.23
N GLU A 500 -2.71 39.02 3.59
CA GLU A 500 -2.97 39.52 4.94
C GLU A 500 -4.41 39.25 5.39
N LEU A 501 -5.39 39.55 4.52
CA LEU A 501 -6.80 39.31 4.79
C LEU A 501 -7.09 37.80 4.90
N LEU A 502 -6.51 36.98 4.02
CA LEU A 502 -6.72 35.53 4.08
C LEU A 502 -6.18 34.93 5.37
N ASN A 503 -4.98 35.34 5.77
CA ASN A 503 -4.40 34.90 7.03
C ASN A 503 -5.26 35.34 8.21
N ARG A 504 -5.81 36.56 8.21
CA ARG A 504 -6.73 37.04 9.25
C ARG A 504 -8.03 36.24 9.33
N GLU A 505 -8.62 35.89 8.19
CA GLU A 505 -9.82 35.06 8.16
C GLU A 505 -9.56 33.65 8.69
N PHE A 506 -8.39 33.09 8.37
CA PHE A 506 -7.97 31.80 8.94
C PHE A 506 -7.67 31.89 10.44
N GLN A 507 -7.01 32.96 10.92
CA GLN A 507 -6.82 33.20 12.36
C GLN A 507 -8.17 33.25 13.08
N THR A 508 -9.17 33.90 12.49
CA THR A 508 -10.55 33.95 13.02
C THR A 508 -11.22 32.59 13.00
N PHE A 509 -11.02 31.81 11.93
CA PHE A 509 -11.62 30.49 11.79
C PHE A 509 -11.03 29.48 12.78
N PHE A 510 -9.70 29.44 12.91
CA PHE A 510 -8.99 28.51 13.79
C PHE A 510 -8.91 28.99 15.24
N GLY A 511 -8.99 30.29 15.49
CA GLY A 511 -8.74 30.88 16.80
C GLY A 511 -7.28 30.70 17.23
N CYS A 512 -6.33 30.95 16.32
CA CYS A 512 -4.89 30.81 16.57
C CYS A 512 -4.09 31.99 16.01
N ASN A 513 -2.83 32.13 16.44
CA ASN A 513 -1.98 33.26 16.06
C ASN A 513 -1.32 33.13 14.68
N ASN A 514 -0.96 31.92 14.28
CA ASN A 514 0.01 31.71 13.20
C ASN A 514 -0.60 30.98 12.01
N ILE A 515 -0.54 31.56 10.81
CA ILE A 515 -1.06 30.99 9.56
C ILE A 515 -0.03 31.07 8.44
N GLU A 516 0.10 29.98 7.68
CA GLU A 516 0.87 29.91 6.44
C GLU A 516 -0.03 29.37 5.33
N SER A 517 -0.46 30.28 4.43
CA SER A 517 -1.45 30.03 3.38
C SER A 517 -0.83 29.96 1.97
N ARG A 518 0.49 30.15 1.83
CA ARG A 518 1.18 30.12 0.54
C ARG A 518 1.38 28.70 0.00
N VAL A 519 1.22 27.67 0.83
CA VAL A 519 1.28 26.27 0.36
C VAL A 519 0.11 25.92 -0.56
N ILE A 520 0.41 25.41 -1.76
CA ILE A 520 -0.60 25.22 -2.83
C ILE A 520 -1.30 23.85 -2.80
N SER A 521 -1.04 22.99 -1.80
CA SER A 521 -1.80 21.76 -1.57
C SER A 521 -1.60 21.23 -0.15
N GLY A 522 -2.50 20.38 0.35
CA GLY A 522 -2.33 19.74 1.66
C GLY A 522 -1.10 18.83 1.74
N GLN A 523 -0.74 18.12 0.66
CA GLN A 523 0.50 17.34 0.63
C GLN A 523 1.73 18.25 0.75
N MET A 524 1.72 19.39 0.06
CA MET A 524 2.79 20.39 0.16
C MET A 524 2.87 21.01 1.55
N ALA A 525 1.73 21.27 2.20
CA ALA A 525 1.67 21.72 3.59
C ALA A 525 2.42 20.74 4.52
N ASN A 526 2.16 19.44 4.37
CA ASN A 526 2.86 18.41 5.15
C ASN A 526 4.35 18.35 4.81
N THR A 527 4.73 18.39 3.53
CA THR A 527 6.14 18.38 3.11
C THR A 527 6.90 19.59 3.66
N ALA A 528 6.31 20.79 3.58
CA ALA A 528 6.90 22.02 4.10
C ALA A 528 7.10 21.92 5.62
N LEU A 529 6.11 21.39 6.35
CA LEU A 529 6.21 21.13 7.78
C LEU A 529 7.29 20.10 8.12
N TYR A 530 7.37 18.97 7.41
CA TYR A 530 8.44 17.99 7.66
C TYR A 530 9.82 18.58 7.39
N SER A 531 9.95 19.39 6.33
CA SER A 531 11.19 20.11 6.04
C SER A 531 11.53 21.13 7.15
N ALA A 532 10.52 21.82 7.70
CA ALA A 532 10.68 22.72 8.85
C ALA A 532 11.09 21.97 10.12
N LEU A 533 10.52 20.79 10.37
CA LEU A 533 10.93 19.92 11.48
C LEU A 533 12.39 19.48 11.33
N ILE A 534 12.84 19.10 10.13
CA ILE A 534 14.28 18.80 9.92
C ILE A 534 15.14 20.03 10.18
N ASP A 535 14.77 21.21 9.68
CA ASP A 535 15.50 22.46 9.97
C ASP A 535 15.60 22.71 11.48
N TYR A 536 14.47 22.60 12.17
CA TYR A 536 14.33 22.80 13.60
C TYR A 536 15.17 21.79 14.39
N LEU A 537 15.03 20.48 14.13
CA LEU A 537 15.75 19.42 14.85
C LEU A 537 17.27 19.50 14.68
N ASN A 538 17.76 20.12 13.60
CA ASN A 538 19.18 20.30 13.30
C ASN A 538 19.68 21.73 13.59
N ARG A 539 18.87 22.60 14.21
CA ARG A 539 19.23 24.01 14.40
C ARG A 539 20.53 24.25 15.18
N GLY A 540 20.85 23.34 16.10
CA GLY A 540 22.08 23.36 16.90
C GLY A 540 23.32 22.73 16.23
N ASP A 541 23.15 22.03 15.11
CA ASP A 541 24.25 21.38 14.37
C ASP A 541 24.09 21.57 12.86
N ARG A 542 24.62 22.70 12.37
CA ARG A 542 24.55 23.09 10.96
C ARG A 542 25.74 22.62 10.12
N LYS A 543 26.75 21.99 10.72
CA LYS A 543 28.01 21.63 10.05
C LYS A 543 28.08 20.16 9.65
N ASN A 544 27.29 19.30 10.28
CA ASN A 544 27.18 17.89 9.93
C ASN A 544 25.99 17.63 9.01
N GLU A 545 25.95 16.41 8.46
CA GLU A 545 24.80 15.92 7.69
C GLU A 545 23.54 15.97 8.56
N GLN A 546 22.45 16.49 8.00
CA GLN A 546 21.20 16.67 8.73
C GLN A 546 20.64 15.31 9.16
N ARG A 547 20.39 15.14 10.45
CA ARG A 547 19.66 13.98 10.93
C ARG A 547 18.20 14.06 10.49
N ARG A 548 17.62 12.90 10.23
CA ARG A 548 16.19 12.72 9.98
C ARG A 548 15.40 12.52 11.28
N ILE A 549 14.08 12.53 11.21
CA ILE A 549 13.19 12.25 12.34
C ILE A 549 13.34 10.77 12.73
N ARG A 550 13.72 10.49 13.97
CA ARG A 550 14.17 9.15 14.39
C ARG A 550 13.06 8.12 14.50
N LYS A 551 11.86 8.55 14.89
CA LYS A 551 10.71 7.67 15.08
C LYS A 551 9.42 8.47 14.92
N ILE A 552 8.50 7.95 14.12
CA ILE A 552 7.23 8.61 13.80
C ILE A 552 6.09 7.63 14.05
N MET A 553 4.99 8.11 14.64
CA MET A 553 3.76 7.35 14.79
C MET A 553 2.63 7.98 13.96
N ASN A 554 1.94 7.18 13.14
CA ASN A 554 0.89 7.68 12.24
C ASN A 554 -0.25 6.66 12.04
N ASN A 555 -1.32 7.06 11.36
CA ASN A 555 -2.34 6.11 10.88
C ASN A 555 -1.81 5.36 9.65
N HIS A 556 -1.88 4.03 9.63
CA HIS A 556 -1.49 3.25 8.44
C HIS A 556 -2.44 3.52 7.27
N ILE A 557 -1.94 3.48 6.02
CA ILE A 557 -2.74 3.83 4.83
C ILE A 557 -3.98 2.94 4.64
N ILE A 558 -3.87 1.63 4.92
CA ILE A 558 -5.02 0.71 4.80
C ILE A 558 -6.05 0.92 5.92
N LYS A 559 -5.61 1.43 7.08
CA LYS A 559 -6.47 1.77 8.23
C LYS A 559 -6.94 3.23 8.17
N GLY A 560 -6.97 3.81 6.98
CA GLY A 560 -7.51 5.14 6.70
C GLY A 560 -6.53 6.30 6.73
N GLY A 561 -5.24 6.07 7.02
CA GLY A 561 -4.20 7.10 6.93
C GLY A 561 -4.04 7.71 5.53
N HIS A 562 -3.43 8.89 5.44
CA HIS A 562 -3.18 9.56 4.16
C HIS A 562 -1.76 9.30 3.64
N LEU A 563 -1.59 9.33 2.32
CA LEU A 563 -0.31 9.07 1.63
C LEU A 563 0.80 10.03 2.07
N SER A 564 0.50 11.31 2.32
CA SER A 564 1.50 12.29 2.77
C SER A 564 2.03 12.02 4.18
N ALA A 565 1.38 11.16 4.97
CA ALA A 565 1.89 10.72 6.27
C ALA A 565 2.73 9.43 6.16
N GLN A 566 2.82 8.80 4.97
CA GLN A 566 3.51 7.51 4.80
C GLN A 566 4.93 7.67 4.23
N PRO A 567 5.86 6.74 4.53
CA PRO A 567 7.19 6.70 3.90
C PRO A 567 7.18 6.51 2.38
N MET A 568 6.09 6.01 1.81
CA MET A 568 5.92 5.91 0.35
C MET A 568 5.42 7.21 -0.29
N GLY A 569 5.00 8.20 0.53
CA GLY A 569 4.60 9.53 0.10
C GLY A 569 5.55 10.61 0.61
N ALA A 570 5.00 11.75 1.05
CA ALA A 570 5.76 12.94 1.42
C ALA A 570 6.79 12.73 2.55
N LEU A 571 6.63 11.69 3.38
CA LEU A 571 7.50 11.45 4.52
C LEU A 571 8.85 10.80 4.16
N ARG A 572 8.97 10.23 2.95
CA ARG A 572 10.10 9.41 2.49
C ARG A 572 11.48 9.96 2.86
N ASP A 573 11.68 11.26 2.64
CA ASP A 573 12.98 11.91 2.75
C ASP A 573 13.25 12.50 4.15
N PHE A 574 12.24 12.52 5.02
CA PHE A 574 12.31 13.16 6.34
C PHE A 574 12.37 12.17 7.50
N VAL A 575 12.06 10.89 7.28
CA VAL A 575 12.14 9.84 8.29
C VAL A 575 13.46 9.08 8.24
N ALA A 576 14.01 8.77 9.41
CA ALA A 576 15.20 7.93 9.55
C ALA A 576 14.89 6.48 9.14
N ARG A 577 15.94 5.71 8.84
CA ARG A 577 15.84 4.25 8.79
C ARG A 577 16.10 3.68 10.18
N ASP A 578 15.26 2.75 10.60
CA ASP A 578 15.46 2.02 11.84
C ASP A 578 16.59 0.99 11.63
N PRO A 579 17.68 1.02 12.42
CA PRO A 579 18.77 0.06 12.26
C PRO A 579 18.35 -1.38 12.61
N LYS A 580 17.30 -1.57 13.43
CA LYS A 580 16.75 -2.89 13.78
C LYS A 580 16.04 -3.50 12.58
N THR A 581 15.11 -2.77 11.97
CA THR A 581 14.25 -3.33 10.91
C THR A 581 14.72 -3.01 9.50
N GLU A 582 15.68 -2.09 9.34
CA GLU A 582 16.18 -1.52 8.08
C GLU A 582 15.12 -0.80 7.23
N LYS A 583 13.90 -0.69 7.76
CA LYS A 583 12.74 0.00 7.21
C LYS A 583 12.71 1.47 7.68
N PRO A 584 11.92 2.34 7.04
CA PRO A 584 11.60 3.65 7.60
C PRO A 584 11.10 3.51 9.04
N ALA A 585 11.58 4.36 9.95
CA ALA A 585 11.28 4.30 11.38
C ALA A 585 9.87 4.85 11.68
N VAL A 586 8.86 4.21 11.12
CA VAL A 586 7.44 4.52 11.32
C VAL A 586 6.78 3.35 12.02
N ILE A 587 6.01 3.67 13.06
CA ILE A 587 5.10 2.76 13.74
C ILE A 587 3.68 3.26 13.49
N ASN A 588 2.71 2.35 13.44
CA ASN A 588 1.33 2.73 13.15
C ASN A 588 0.49 2.71 14.42
N PHE A 589 -0.54 3.55 14.43
CA PHE A 589 -1.57 3.49 15.45
C PHE A 589 -2.29 2.13 15.44
N PRO A 590 -2.41 1.46 16.60
CA PRO A 590 -3.27 0.29 16.75
C PRO A 590 -4.74 0.70 16.74
N VAL A 591 -5.60 -0.17 16.21
CA VAL A 591 -7.05 0.04 16.12
C VAL A 591 -7.80 -1.05 16.88
N GLU A 592 -9.02 -0.75 17.32
CA GLU A 592 -9.87 -1.72 17.99
C GLU A 592 -10.23 -2.88 17.03
N ARG A 593 -10.23 -4.09 17.55
CA ARG A 593 -10.51 -5.31 16.77
C ARG A 593 -11.88 -5.28 16.09
N ASP A 594 -12.92 -4.91 16.85
CA ASP A 594 -14.31 -4.93 16.35
C ASP A 594 -14.70 -3.61 15.67
N ASN A 595 -13.82 -2.60 15.71
CA ASN A 595 -13.99 -1.33 15.05
C ASN A 595 -12.64 -0.80 14.53
N PRO A 596 -12.20 -1.22 13.33
CA PRO A 596 -10.89 -0.86 12.80
C PRO A 596 -10.75 0.62 12.39
N TYR A 597 -11.79 1.42 12.62
CA TYR A 597 -11.78 2.88 12.41
C TYR A 597 -11.45 3.65 13.71
N LYS A 598 -11.55 2.97 14.86
CA LYS A 598 -11.31 3.50 16.20
C LYS A 598 -9.95 3.07 16.72
N LEU A 599 -9.27 3.96 17.43
CA LEU A 599 -7.95 3.68 18.01
C LEU A 599 -8.06 2.80 19.27
N ASP A 600 -7.11 1.86 19.41
CA ASP A 600 -6.93 1.13 20.68
C ASP A 600 -5.99 1.92 21.59
N PHE A 601 -6.56 2.63 22.56
CA PHE A 601 -5.80 3.46 23.48
C PHE A 601 -4.81 2.70 24.35
N LYS A 602 -5.17 1.50 24.80
CA LYS A 602 -4.31 0.72 25.70
C LYS A 602 -3.07 0.22 24.95
N ALA A 603 -3.27 -0.20 23.71
CA ALA A 603 -2.16 -0.53 22.82
C ALA A 603 -1.32 0.72 22.48
N CYS A 604 -1.97 1.88 22.24
CA CYS A 604 -1.25 3.14 21.98
C CYS A 604 -0.32 3.53 23.14
N GLU A 605 -0.78 3.46 24.39
CA GLU A 605 0.04 3.77 25.57
C GLU A 605 1.31 2.92 25.61
N THR A 606 1.18 1.61 25.38
CA THR A 606 2.31 0.68 25.36
C THR A 606 3.32 1.06 24.27
N ILE A 607 2.83 1.34 23.06
CA ILE A 607 3.66 1.68 21.90
C ILE A 607 4.36 3.03 22.09
N ILE A 608 3.68 4.06 22.60
CA ILE A 608 4.27 5.39 22.85
C ILE A 608 5.34 5.29 23.94
N LYS A 609 5.07 4.53 25.00
CA LYS A 609 6.03 4.31 26.09
C LYS A 609 7.28 3.58 25.64
N GLU A 610 7.14 2.57 24.78
CA GLU A 610 8.25 1.79 24.26
C GLU A 610 9.09 2.59 23.24
N HIS A 611 8.45 3.26 22.30
CA HIS A 611 9.13 3.84 21.14
C HIS A 611 9.46 5.33 21.25
N GLN A 612 8.81 6.06 22.15
CA GLN A 612 9.03 7.50 22.39
C GLN A 612 9.20 8.31 21.09
N PRO A 613 8.16 8.39 20.24
CA PRO A 613 8.27 9.00 18.92
C PRO A 613 8.69 10.49 18.99
N GLU A 614 9.37 10.99 17.96
CA GLU A 614 9.68 12.42 17.82
C GLU A 614 8.55 13.20 17.11
N LEU A 615 7.68 12.50 16.37
CA LEU A 615 6.51 13.07 15.69
C LEU A 615 5.34 12.08 15.72
N ILE A 616 4.17 12.55 16.11
CA ILE A 616 2.88 11.87 15.97
C ILE A 616 2.05 12.62 14.95
N ILE A 617 1.50 11.90 13.96
CA ILE A 617 0.65 12.46 12.91
C ILE A 617 -0.75 11.86 13.04
N LEU A 618 -1.67 12.65 13.59
CA LEU A 618 -3.11 12.38 13.59
C LEU A 618 -3.71 12.89 12.27
N GLY A 619 -4.71 12.19 11.74
CA GLY A 619 -5.30 12.53 10.45
C GLY A 619 -5.50 11.31 9.56
N LYS A 620 -6.70 11.23 9.02
CA LYS A 620 -7.17 10.11 8.17
C LYS A 620 -7.86 10.66 6.93
N SER A 621 -7.65 9.98 5.80
CA SER A 621 -8.46 10.15 4.59
C SER A 621 -9.81 9.44 4.70
N MET A 622 -9.82 8.29 5.37
CA MET A 622 -11.04 7.56 5.71
C MET A 622 -11.32 7.78 7.20
N ILE A 623 -12.15 8.77 7.50
CA ILE A 623 -12.41 9.24 8.86
C ILE A 623 -13.91 9.28 9.12
N ILE A 624 -14.38 8.43 10.03
CA ILE A 624 -15.79 8.36 10.45
C ILE A 624 -15.95 8.61 11.96
N GLN A 625 -14.85 8.81 12.68
CA GLN A 625 -14.82 9.14 14.11
C GLN A 625 -13.79 10.25 14.36
N LYS A 626 -13.94 10.96 15.47
CA LYS A 626 -12.96 11.97 15.89
C LYS A 626 -11.61 11.33 16.21
N GLU A 627 -10.52 12.04 15.95
CA GLU A 627 -9.20 11.63 16.42
C GLU A 627 -9.06 12.02 17.91
N PRO A 628 -8.43 11.21 18.77
CA PRO A 628 -8.40 11.48 20.20
C PRO A 628 -7.17 12.29 20.61
N VAL A 629 -7.16 13.55 20.17
CA VAL A 629 -6.00 14.44 20.31
C VAL A 629 -5.60 14.64 21.77
N SER A 630 -6.59 14.86 22.66
CA SER A 630 -6.35 15.14 24.08
C SER A 630 -5.80 13.95 24.85
N GLU A 631 -6.23 12.75 24.49
CA GLU A 631 -5.77 11.47 25.03
C GLU A 631 -4.32 11.23 24.60
N ILE A 632 -4.03 11.39 23.30
CA ILE A 632 -2.69 11.21 22.77
C ILE A 632 -1.73 12.26 23.32
N ARG A 633 -2.17 13.51 23.45
CA ARG A 633 -1.39 14.58 24.10
C ARG A 633 -0.96 14.15 25.50
N ARG A 634 -1.89 13.72 26.36
CA ARG A 634 -1.58 13.24 27.72
C ARG A 634 -0.51 12.14 27.75
N LEU A 635 -0.60 11.15 26.85
CA LEU A 635 0.41 10.09 26.74
C LEU A 635 1.77 10.62 26.29
N VAL A 636 1.78 11.61 25.40
CA VAL A 636 2.99 12.29 24.94
C VAL A 636 3.66 13.08 26.06
N ASP A 637 2.92 13.86 26.85
CA ASP A 637 3.48 14.57 28.03
C ASP A 637 4.17 13.60 29.00
N GLU A 638 3.55 12.45 29.24
CA GLU A 638 4.02 11.49 30.24
C GLU A 638 5.24 10.69 29.75
N PHE A 639 5.18 10.18 28.52
CA PHE A 639 6.15 9.19 28.04
C PHE A 639 7.11 9.68 26.96
N ALA A 640 6.75 10.73 26.22
CA ALA A 640 7.52 11.22 25.06
C ALA A 640 7.52 12.76 24.97
N PRO A 641 8.00 13.49 26.00
CA PRO A 641 7.79 14.95 26.11
C PRO A 641 8.40 15.78 24.98
N ASN A 642 9.32 15.22 24.19
CA ASN A 642 9.93 15.87 23.02
C ASN A 642 9.17 15.59 21.71
N CYS A 643 8.03 14.89 21.76
CA CYS A 643 7.26 14.51 20.58
C CYS A 643 6.38 15.67 20.10
N PHE A 644 6.45 15.98 18.81
CA PHE A 644 5.49 16.88 18.17
C PHE A 644 4.22 16.13 17.78
N VAL A 645 3.07 16.54 18.32
CA VAL A 645 1.74 16.15 17.82
C VAL A 645 1.30 17.09 16.69
N MET A 646 1.09 16.52 15.50
CA MET A 646 0.56 17.17 14.30
C MET A 646 -0.83 16.59 13.98
N TYR A 647 -1.77 17.43 13.56
CA TYR A 647 -3.06 16.98 13.01
C TYR A 647 -3.21 17.42 11.54
N ASP A 648 -3.23 16.47 10.60
CA ASP A 648 -3.68 16.70 9.22
C ASP A 648 -5.22 16.66 9.13
N MET A 649 -5.83 17.83 9.11
CA MET A 649 -7.28 18.03 9.10
C MET A 649 -7.86 18.02 7.70
N ALA A 650 -7.14 17.61 6.64
CA ALA A 650 -7.57 17.86 5.27
C ALA A 650 -9.02 17.47 4.95
N HIS A 651 -9.52 16.34 5.47
CA HIS A 651 -10.90 15.91 5.25
C HIS A 651 -11.93 16.59 6.17
N VAL A 652 -11.53 17.12 7.32
CA VAL A 652 -12.42 17.68 8.34
C VAL A 652 -12.16 19.17 8.61
N LEU A 653 -11.34 19.84 7.79
CA LEU A 653 -10.92 21.22 7.99
C LEU A 653 -12.13 22.18 8.05
N GLY A 654 -13.12 22.01 7.19
CA GLY A 654 -14.34 22.84 7.21
C GLY A 654 -15.27 22.51 8.36
N LEU A 655 -15.01 21.44 9.11
CA LEU A 655 -15.71 21.07 10.33
C LEU A 655 -15.00 21.57 11.59
N TYR A 656 -13.83 22.22 11.47
CA TYR A 656 -13.13 22.78 12.63
C TYR A 656 -14.06 23.69 13.45
N GLY A 657 -14.09 23.46 14.77
CA GLY A 657 -14.90 24.22 15.71
C GLY A 657 -15.77 23.34 16.61
N GLN A 658 -16.58 24.02 17.42
CA GLN A 658 -17.42 23.45 18.49
C GLN A 658 -18.37 22.32 18.05
N HIS A 659 -18.76 22.26 16.77
CA HIS A 659 -19.70 21.25 16.26
C HIS A 659 -19.03 19.91 15.95
N PHE A 660 -17.70 19.87 15.83
CA PHE A 660 -16.95 18.65 15.56
C PHE A 660 -15.72 18.53 16.46
N GLN A 661 -14.65 19.27 16.20
CA GLN A 661 -13.37 19.11 16.89
C GLN A 661 -12.48 20.37 16.78
N GLU A 662 -11.70 20.66 17.83
CA GLU A 662 -10.77 21.80 17.89
C GLU A 662 -9.35 21.33 18.28
N PRO A 663 -8.59 20.70 17.36
CA PRO A 663 -7.33 20.03 17.70
C PRO A 663 -6.26 20.87 18.38
N LEU A 664 -6.15 22.16 18.07
CA LEU A 664 -5.20 23.06 18.73
C LEU A 664 -5.53 23.22 20.22
N LYS A 665 -6.82 23.36 20.57
CA LYS A 665 -7.28 23.41 21.98
C LYS A 665 -7.15 22.06 22.69
N GLU A 666 -7.21 20.96 21.93
CA GLU A 666 -7.06 19.60 22.45
C GLU A 666 -5.59 19.17 22.62
N GLY A 667 -4.64 19.98 22.16
CA GLY A 667 -3.20 19.79 22.41
C GLY A 667 -2.35 19.39 21.20
N ALA A 668 -2.87 19.46 19.98
CA ALA A 668 -2.02 19.43 18.78
C ALA A 668 -1.16 20.71 18.73
N HIS A 669 0.14 20.57 18.45
CA HIS A 669 1.02 21.74 18.33
C HIS A 669 0.80 22.48 17.01
N ILE A 670 0.51 21.71 15.95
CA ILE A 670 0.36 22.25 14.61
C ILE A 670 -0.73 21.46 13.86
N ILE A 671 -1.47 22.18 13.04
CA ILE A 671 -2.43 21.59 12.11
C ILE A 671 -2.01 21.87 10.67
N THR A 672 -2.28 20.93 9.80
CA THR A 672 -2.22 21.13 8.35
C THR A 672 -3.56 20.75 7.74
N GLY A 673 -3.82 21.21 6.52
CA GLY A 673 -5.08 20.87 5.86
C GLY A 673 -5.12 21.19 4.38
N SER A 674 -6.19 20.71 3.75
CA SER A 674 -6.58 21.04 2.38
C SER A 674 -7.80 21.96 2.42
N THR A 675 -7.76 23.05 1.67
CA THR A 675 -8.81 24.09 1.70
C THR A 675 -9.95 23.86 0.69
N HIS A 676 -10.12 22.63 0.19
CA HIS A 676 -11.02 22.30 -0.94
C HIS A 676 -11.85 21.02 -0.75
N LYS A 677 -11.96 20.54 0.50
CA LYS A 677 -12.74 19.35 0.86
C LYS A 677 -14.00 19.78 1.62
N THR A 678 -14.12 19.42 2.90
CA THR A 678 -15.16 20.00 3.77
C THR A 678 -15.00 21.51 3.93
N TYR A 679 -13.76 22.01 3.92
CA TYR A 679 -13.51 23.44 3.70
C TYR A 679 -13.74 23.74 2.22
N PHE A 680 -14.80 24.46 1.91
CA PHE A 680 -15.30 24.60 0.53
C PHE A 680 -14.63 25.70 -0.30
N GLY A 681 -13.33 25.88 -0.11
CA GLY A 681 -12.50 26.86 -0.81
C GLY A 681 -11.77 26.30 -2.03
N THR A 682 -10.68 26.99 -2.42
CA THR A 682 -9.89 26.62 -3.60
C THR A 682 -8.87 25.53 -3.29
N GLN A 683 -8.36 24.86 -4.34
CA GLN A 683 -7.40 23.75 -4.21
C GLN A 683 -6.03 24.24 -3.74
N ARG A 684 -5.89 24.40 -2.42
CA ARG A 684 -4.67 24.83 -1.74
C ARG A 684 -4.44 24.04 -0.44
N GLY A 685 -3.39 24.37 0.29
CA GLY A 685 -3.15 23.89 1.65
C GLY A 685 -3.15 25.03 2.66
N VAL A 686 -3.04 24.67 3.93
CA VAL A 686 -2.79 25.62 5.04
C VAL A 686 -1.98 24.92 6.11
N ILE A 687 -1.12 25.67 6.80
CA ILE A 687 -0.46 25.27 8.05
C ILE A 687 -0.84 26.31 9.11
N ALA A 688 -1.22 25.85 10.30
CA ALA A 688 -1.59 26.75 11.39
C ALA A 688 -1.08 26.23 12.75
N SER A 689 -0.71 27.15 13.64
CA SER A 689 -0.30 26.88 15.02
C SER A 689 -0.76 27.99 15.96
N ASP A 690 -0.73 27.73 17.26
CA ASP A 690 -0.97 28.74 18.29
C ASP A 690 0.27 29.11 19.10
N PHE A 691 1.47 28.80 18.58
CA PHE A 691 2.74 29.17 19.22
C PHE A 691 2.83 30.67 19.44
N LYS A 692 3.30 31.07 20.62
CA LYS A 692 3.62 32.45 20.98
C LYS A 692 5.09 32.71 20.75
N GLU A 693 5.48 33.96 20.51
CA GLU A 693 6.89 34.32 20.26
C GLU A 693 7.84 33.89 21.39
N ASP A 694 7.35 33.86 22.63
CA ASP A 694 8.13 33.44 23.81
C ASP A 694 8.17 31.91 24.00
N ASP A 695 7.44 31.13 23.19
CA ASP A 695 7.45 29.66 23.26
C ASP A 695 8.74 29.09 22.65
N LEU A 696 9.26 27.99 23.22
CA LEU A 696 10.47 27.32 22.70
C LEU A 696 10.27 26.74 21.29
N GLU A 697 9.02 26.48 20.94
CA GLU A 697 8.57 25.95 19.66
C GLU A 697 8.40 27.04 18.60
N TYR A 698 8.47 28.33 18.94
CA TYR A 698 8.27 29.40 17.95
C TYR A 698 9.33 29.38 16.83
N ASP A 699 10.56 28.95 17.14
CA ASP A 699 11.62 28.69 16.16
C ASP A 699 11.19 27.69 15.07
N LEU A 700 10.30 26.75 15.38
CA LEU A 700 9.71 25.82 14.40
C LEU A 700 8.74 26.57 13.47
N TRP A 701 7.95 27.51 14.00
CA TRP A 701 7.09 28.35 13.17
C TRP A 701 7.89 29.19 12.16
N GLU A 702 8.97 29.83 12.62
CA GLU A 702 9.86 30.55 11.71
C GLU A 702 10.47 29.61 10.65
N ALA A 703 10.80 28.38 11.04
CA ALA A 703 11.25 27.36 10.10
C ALA A 703 10.14 27.02 9.07
N VAL A 704 8.87 26.93 9.47
CA VAL A 704 7.74 26.71 8.55
C VAL A 704 7.68 27.81 7.49
N GLN A 705 7.79 29.08 7.87
CA GLN A 705 7.78 30.20 6.92
C GLN A 705 8.98 30.11 5.95
N ARG A 706 10.21 29.91 6.48
CA ARG A 706 11.45 29.78 5.67
C ARG A 706 11.44 28.55 4.74
N ARG A 707 10.82 27.46 5.16
CA ARG A 707 10.72 26.21 4.38
C ARG A 707 9.53 26.19 3.43
N THR A 708 8.55 27.07 3.64
CA THR A 708 7.51 27.36 2.65
C THR A 708 8.09 28.20 1.52
N PHE A 709 8.64 29.38 1.82
CA PHE A 709 9.39 30.18 0.84
C PHE A 709 10.79 30.53 1.38
N PRO A 710 11.87 30.29 0.60
CA PRO A 710 11.90 29.80 -0.78
C PRO A 710 11.92 28.26 -0.89
N GLY A 711 11.58 27.52 0.17
CA GLY A 711 11.81 26.08 0.23
C GLY A 711 10.86 25.22 -0.61
N SER A 712 9.56 25.50 -0.59
CA SER A 712 8.50 24.63 -1.16
C SER A 712 7.72 25.30 -2.29
N VAL A 713 7.68 26.63 -2.32
CA VAL A 713 7.06 27.42 -3.39
C VAL A 713 8.04 28.45 -3.92
N SER A 714 7.89 28.80 -5.20
CA SER A 714 8.44 30.03 -5.77
C SER A 714 7.32 31.09 -5.74
N ASN A 715 6.44 31.09 -6.74
CA ASN A 715 5.15 31.77 -6.70
C ASN A 715 4.06 30.82 -6.18
N HIS A 716 3.04 31.35 -5.51
CA HIS A 716 2.07 30.54 -4.77
C HIS A 716 0.64 30.64 -5.33
N HIS A 717 0.49 30.65 -6.66
CA HIS A 717 -0.78 30.52 -7.39
C HIS A 717 -1.86 31.55 -6.99
N LEU A 718 -1.56 32.83 -7.23
CA LEU A 718 -2.28 33.98 -6.64
C LEU A 718 -3.77 34.04 -6.99
N GLY A 719 -4.19 33.67 -8.20
CA GLY A 719 -5.62 33.63 -8.56
C GLY A 719 -6.44 32.74 -7.62
N THR A 720 -6.01 31.48 -7.43
CA THR A 720 -6.69 30.58 -6.49
C THR A 720 -6.62 31.07 -5.03
N MET A 721 -5.65 31.89 -4.67
CA MET A 721 -5.59 32.51 -3.33
C MET A 721 -6.65 33.61 -3.18
N THR A 722 -6.85 34.43 -4.20
CA THR A 722 -7.94 35.41 -4.24
C THR A 722 -9.31 34.75 -4.11
N GLY A 723 -9.54 33.64 -4.85
CA GLY A 723 -10.76 32.84 -4.67
C GLY A 723 -10.88 32.20 -3.28
N LEU A 724 -9.75 31.83 -2.67
CA LEU A 724 -9.74 31.26 -1.31
C LEU A 724 -10.14 32.29 -0.27
N LEU A 725 -9.68 33.53 -0.39
CA LEU A 725 -10.11 34.62 0.49
C LEU A 725 -11.62 34.78 0.47
N PHE A 726 -12.22 34.81 -0.72
CA PHE A 726 -13.67 34.89 -0.84
C PHE A 726 -14.37 33.69 -0.19
N SER A 727 -13.84 32.50 -0.39
CA SER A 727 -14.35 31.28 0.26
C SER A 727 -14.17 31.30 1.78
N ALA A 728 -13.17 32.01 2.30
CA ALA A 728 -12.96 32.18 3.73
C ALA A 728 -14.02 33.10 4.35
N TYR A 729 -14.42 34.16 3.65
CA TYR A 729 -15.59 34.97 4.05
C TYR A 729 -16.86 34.13 4.10
N GLU A 730 -17.12 33.32 3.07
CA GLU A 730 -18.26 32.39 3.06
C GLU A 730 -18.18 31.40 4.23
N MET A 731 -17.01 30.77 4.46
CA MET A 731 -16.84 29.83 5.55
C MET A 731 -17.10 30.47 6.90
N ASN A 732 -16.48 31.61 7.21
CA ASN A 732 -16.67 32.28 8.50
C ASN A 732 -18.11 32.75 8.70
N HIS A 733 -18.82 33.12 7.63
CA HIS A 733 -20.23 33.52 7.72
C HIS A 733 -21.17 32.32 7.92
N PHE A 734 -20.94 31.20 7.23
CA PHE A 734 -21.90 30.09 7.17
C PHE A 734 -21.52 28.85 8.01
N LYS A 735 -20.32 28.80 8.61
CA LYS A 735 -19.76 27.57 9.22
C LYS A 735 -20.70 26.88 10.20
N ASP A 736 -21.33 27.59 11.13
CA ASP A 736 -22.09 26.94 12.20
C ASP A 736 -23.29 26.14 11.66
N ASP A 737 -24.00 26.68 10.67
CA ASP A 737 -25.15 25.99 10.07
C ASP A 737 -24.70 24.90 9.09
N TYR A 738 -23.68 25.18 8.28
CA TYR A 738 -23.09 24.20 7.36
C TYR A 738 -22.56 22.97 8.10
N GLN A 739 -21.79 23.16 9.18
CA GLN A 739 -21.18 22.07 9.95
C GLN A 739 -22.24 21.16 10.56
N LYS A 740 -23.28 21.72 11.18
CA LYS A 740 -24.42 20.97 11.72
C LYS A 740 -25.14 20.18 10.63
N ALA A 741 -25.40 20.82 9.48
CA ALA A 741 -26.08 20.19 8.35
C ALA A 741 -25.27 19.01 7.79
N VAL A 742 -23.95 19.18 7.60
CA VAL A 742 -23.08 18.10 7.08
C VAL A 742 -23.08 16.88 8.00
N ILE A 743 -22.94 17.09 9.32
CA ILE A 743 -22.88 15.99 10.29
C ILE A 743 -24.25 15.27 10.39
N SER A 744 -25.35 16.03 10.47
CA SER A 744 -26.71 15.45 10.52
C SER A 744 -27.06 14.69 9.24
N ASN A 745 -26.73 15.25 8.07
CA ASN A 745 -26.94 14.60 6.78
C ASN A 745 -26.15 13.29 6.66
N ALA A 746 -24.88 13.25 7.08
CA ALA A 746 -24.06 12.04 7.04
C ALA A 746 -24.65 10.92 7.90
N LYS A 747 -25.07 11.24 9.13
CA LYS A 747 -25.74 10.31 10.04
C LYS A 747 -27.08 9.80 9.47
N SER A 748 -27.91 10.69 8.93
CA SER A 748 -29.17 10.32 8.29
C SER A 748 -28.95 9.41 7.09
N PHE A 749 -27.95 9.72 6.25
CA PHE A 749 -27.63 8.94 5.07
C PHE A 749 -27.14 7.53 5.43
N ALA A 750 -26.20 7.42 6.38
CA ALA A 750 -25.70 6.14 6.87
C ALA A 750 -26.83 5.25 7.42
N LYS A 751 -27.69 5.82 8.27
CA LYS A 751 -28.85 5.11 8.81
C LYS A 751 -29.83 4.68 7.71
N ALA A 752 -30.13 5.56 6.76
CA ALA A 752 -31.07 5.26 5.69
C ALA A 752 -30.57 4.12 4.79
N LEU A 753 -29.28 4.11 4.44
CA LEU A 753 -28.68 3.00 3.70
C LEU A 753 -28.76 1.68 4.49
N LYS A 754 -28.50 1.72 5.80
CA LYS A 754 -28.66 0.56 6.68
C LYS A 754 -30.11 0.05 6.73
N ASP A 755 -31.08 0.96 6.79
CA ASP A 755 -32.51 0.64 6.78
C ASP A 755 -32.95 0.00 5.44
N GLN A 756 -32.23 0.25 4.35
CA GLN A 756 -32.39 -0.47 3.06
C GLN A 756 -31.66 -1.82 3.00
N GLY A 757 -31.08 -2.28 4.11
CA GLY A 757 -30.38 -3.57 4.17
C GLY A 757 -28.98 -3.57 3.59
N LEU A 758 -28.37 -2.40 3.37
CA LEU A 758 -26.96 -2.30 2.97
C LEU A 758 -26.02 -2.41 4.18
N ASP A 759 -24.77 -2.82 3.94
CA ASP A 759 -23.77 -3.01 5.00
C ASP A 759 -22.92 -1.74 5.20
N ILE A 760 -23.19 -1.01 6.28
CA ILE A 760 -22.53 0.25 6.60
C ILE A 760 -21.50 0.03 7.71
N ALA A 761 -20.26 0.45 7.45
CA ALA A 761 -19.19 0.35 8.43
C ALA A 761 -19.28 1.50 9.46
N GLY A 762 -18.79 1.23 10.67
CA GLY A 762 -18.83 2.16 11.80
C GLY A 762 -19.77 1.69 12.91
N ASP A 763 -19.79 2.45 14.00
CA ASP A 763 -20.52 2.10 15.22
C ASP A 763 -21.99 2.59 15.15
N PRO A 764 -23.00 1.70 15.18
CA PRO A 764 -24.40 2.08 15.14
C PRO A 764 -24.83 3.03 16.27
N ASP A 765 -24.19 2.98 17.44
CA ASP A 765 -24.57 3.79 18.62
C ASP A 765 -24.30 5.28 18.40
N ILE A 766 -23.34 5.61 17.54
CA ILE A 766 -23.05 6.98 17.08
C ILE A 766 -23.68 7.30 15.73
N SER A 767 -24.59 6.44 15.23
CA SER A 767 -25.15 6.51 13.87
C SER A 767 -24.09 6.35 12.78
N PHE A 768 -23.15 5.42 12.98
CA PHE A 768 -22.06 5.00 12.09
C PHE A 768 -20.95 6.02 11.85
N THR A 769 -21.23 7.32 11.93
CA THR A 769 -20.25 8.37 11.64
C THR A 769 -20.44 9.62 12.50
N GLU A 770 -19.33 10.26 12.87
CA GLU A 770 -19.28 11.58 13.49
C GLU A 770 -18.81 12.67 12.52
N THR A 771 -18.49 12.32 11.28
CA THR A 771 -17.90 13.21 10.27
C THR A 771 -18.86 13.44 9.11
N HIS A 772 -18.34 13.91 7.97
CA HIS A 772 -19.07 14.03 6.72
C HIS A 772 -19.10 12.74 5.87
N GLN A 773 -18.40 11.69 6.31
CA GLN A 773 -18.20 10.47 5.51
C GLN A 773 -19.14 9.34 5.92
N VAL A 774 -19.46 8.49 4.94
CA VAL A 774 -20.18 7.22 5.12
C VAL A 774 -19.43 6.15 4.34
N ILE A 775 -19.20 4.98 4.96
CA ILE A 775 -18.52 3.84 4.34
C ILE A 775 -19.52 2.72 4.11
N LEU A 776 -19.70 2.33 2.86
CA LEU A 776 -20.58 1.26 2.43
C LEU A 776 -19.75 0.06 1.99
N ASN A 777 -19.85 -1.05 2.70
CA ASN A 777 -19.26 -2.32 2.30
C ASN A 777 -20.12 -2.93 1.18
N VAL A 778 -19.48 -3.25 0.07
CA VAL A 778 -20.11 -3.85 -1.11
C VAL A 778 -19.58 -5.25 -1.45
N GLY A 779 -18.61 -5.72 -0.66
CA GLY A 779 -18.01 -7.04 -0.75
C GLY A 779 -16.68 -7.04 -1.50
N TYR A 780 -15.78 -7.91 -1.05
CA TYR A 780 -14.40 -8.02 -1.51
C TYR A 780 -14.23 -7.99 -3.04
N GLY A 781 -13.37 -7.11 -3.54
CA GLY A 781 -13.08 -6.94 -4.97
C GLY A 781 -14.22 -6.38 -5.83
N LYS A 782 -15.35 -5.95 -5.24
CA LYS A 782 -16.51 -5.42 -5.99
C LYS A 782 -16.59 -3.89 -6.04
N GLY A 783 -15.78 -3.18 -5.26
CA GLY A 783 -15.81 -1.72 -5.10
C GLY A 783 -15.74 -0.97 -6.43
N ALA A 784 -14.71 -1.24 -7.24
CA ALA A 784 -14.51 -0.56 -8.53
C ALA A 784 -15.68 -0.77 -9.50
N LYS A 785 -16.19 -2.01 -9.60
CA LYS A 785 -17.32 -2.35 -10.47
C LYS A 785 -18.58 -1.58 -10.07
N ILE A 786 -18.93 -1.58 -8.78
CA ILE A 786 -20.14 -0.92 -8.29
C ILE A 786 -20.01 0.60 -8.39
N ALA A 787 -18.81 1.16 -8.16
CA ALA A 787 -18.55 2.58 -8.41
C ALA A 787 -18.77 2.97 -9.88
N THR A 788 -18.32 2.14 -10.84
CA THR A 788 -18.59 2.36 -12.28
C THR A 788 -20.09 2.26 -12.60
N GLU A 789 -20.81 1.30 -12.01
CA GLU A 789 -22.26 1.16 -12.20
C GLU A 789 -23.02 2.39 -11.67
N LEU A 790 -22.63 2.92 -10.51
CA LEU A 790 -23.14 4.18 -9.96
C LEU A 790 -22.81 5.38 -10.87
N GLU A 791 -21.56 5.48 -11.36
CA GLU A 791 -21.12 6.58 -12.24
C GLU A 791 -21.92 6.61 -13.55
N ASN A 792 -22.20 5.44 -14.14
CA ASN A 792 -23.04 5.30 -15.33
C ASN A 792 -24.47 5.83 -15.11
N ASN A 793 -24.94 5.85 -13.86
CA ASN A 793 -26.22 6.39 -13.40
C ASN A 793 -26.11 7.79 -12.78
N ASN A 794 -24.99 8.50 -13.00
CA ASN A 794 -24.70 9.85 -12.53
C ASN A 794 -24.52 10.00 -11.01
N ILE A 795 -24.21 8.94 -10.28
CA ILE A 795 -23.75 9.02 -8.88
C ILE A 795 -22.27 8.71 -8.86
N ILE A 796 -21.43 9.64 -8.41
CA ILE A 796 -20.00 9.37 -8.27
C ILE A 796 -19.60 9.21 -6.81
N VAL A 797 -18.77 8.20 -6.59
CA VAL A 797 -18.26 7.76 -5.28
C VAL A 797 -16.78 7.42 -5.44
N ASN A 798 -16.10 7.16 -4.33
CA ASN A 798 -14.74 6.65 -4.35
C ASN A 798 -14.75 5.20 -3.84
N TYR A 799 -14.35 4.22 -4.65
CA TYR A 799 -14.09 2.88 -4.14
C TYR A 799 -12.82 2.88 -3.28
N GLN A 800 -12.84 2.12 -2.20
CA GLN A 800 -11.82 2.15 -1.17
C GLN A 800 -11.60 0.75 -0.60
N ALA A 801 -10.34 0.38 -0.37
CA ALA A 801 -10.02 -0.84 0.36
C ALA A 801 -10.43 -0.69 1.83
N THR A 802 -11.09 -1.70 2.37
CA THR A 802 -11.35 -1.79 3.82
C THR A 802 -10.05 -2.04 4.58
N PRO A 803 -10.04 -1.81 5.91
CA PRO A 803 -8.90 -2.10 6.78
C PRO A 803 -8.30 -3.51 6.66
N ASP A 804 -9.07 -4.48 6.16
CA ASP A 804 -8.67 -5.88 6.10
C ASP A 804 -8.29 -6.32 4.67
N GLU A 805 -8.24 -5.38 3.71
CA GLU A 805 -7.97 -5.65 2.31
C GLU A 805 -6.57 -5.20 1.88
N GLU A 806 -6.04 -5.89 0.88
CA GLU A 806 -4.65 -5.78 0.44
C GLU A 806 -4.36 -4.50 -0.35
N GLY A 807 -5.38 -3.83 -0.89
CA GLY A 807 -5.24 -2.58 -1.63
C GLY A 807 -6.44 -2.22 -2.50
N PHE A 808 -6.34 -1.09 -3.21
CA PHE A 808 -7.44 -0.51 -3.98
C PHE A 808 -8.06 -1.43 -5.04
N THR A 809 -7.25 -2.29 -5.67
CA THR A 809 -7.75 -3.24 -6.68
C THR A 809 -8.63 -4.34 -6.07
N ALA A 810 -8.42 -4.64 -4.78
CA ALA A 810 -9.22 -5.58 -4.02
C ALA A 810 -10.36 -4.90 -3.23
N SER A 811 -10.59 -3.60 -3.47
CA SER A 811 -11.55 -2.80 -2.71
C SER A 811 -12.93 -3.45 -2.61
N GLY A 812 -13.39 -3.60 -1.37
CA GLY A 812 -14.72 -4.10 -1.04
C GLY A 812 -15.64 -3.06 -0.44
N ALA A 813 -15.24 -1.77 -0.42
CA ALA A 813 -16.08 -0.69 0.06
C ALA A 813 -16.14 0.52 -0.88
N LEU A 814 -17.17 1.34 -0.65
CA LEU A 814 -17.36 2.67 -1.24
C LEU A 814 -17.27 3.70 -0.11
N ARG A 815 -16.34 4.64 -0.27
CA ARG A 815 -16.19 5.81 0.59
C ARG A 815 -17.00 6.96 -0.01
N MET A 816 -17.98 7.42 0.73
CA MET A 816 -18.93 8.46 0.33
C MET A 816 -18.85 9.66 1.29
N GLY A 817 -19.24 10.84 0.82
CA GLY A 817 -19.38 12.04 1.64
C GLY A 817 -20.54 12.91 1.21
N VAL A 818 -21.15 13.60 2.17
CA VAL A 818 -22.39 14.36 1.95
C VAL A 818 -22.17 15.85 1.70
N SER A 819 -20.94 16.34 1.87
CA SER A 819 -20.66 17.78 1.99
C SER A 819 -21.05 18.60 0.78
N GLU A 820 -20.70 18.15 -0.44
CA GLU A 820 -21.02 18.91 -1.65
C GLU A 820 -22.53 18.99 -1.88
N MET A 821 -23.24 17.87 -1.73
CA MET A 821 -24.70 17.87 -1.92
C MET A 821 -25.44 18.61 -0.80
N THR A 822 -24.89 18.62 0.41
CA THR A 822 -25.36 19.52 1.49
C THR A 822 -25.22 20.98 1.06
N ARG A 823 -24.11 21.32 0.41
CA ARG A 823 -23.90 22.67 -0.16
C ARG A 823 -24.89 22.98 -1.29
N PHE A 824 -25.40 21.99 -2.00
CA PHE A 824 -26.49 22.18 -2.97
C PHE A 824 -27.90 22.12 -2.34
N GLY A 825 -28.00 22.12 -1.01
CA GLY A 825 -29.26 22.23 -0.28
C GLY A 825 -29.93 20.92 0.08
N MET A 826 -29.31 19.76 -0.19
CA MET A 826 -29.85 18.48 0.29
C MET A 826 -29.84 18.41 1.82
N LYS A 827 -30.93 17.90 2.39
CA LYS A 827 -31.15 17.69 3.82
C LYS A 827 -31.35 16.21 4.14
N GLU A 828 -31.62 15.90 5.40
CA GLU A 828 -31.67 14.53 5.91
C GLU A 828 -32.67 13.64 5.16
N LYS A 829 -33.84 14.20 4.80
CA LYS A 829 -34.88 13.51 4.02
C LYS A 829 -34.45 13.25 2.57
N ASP A 830 -33.68 14.13 1.98
CA ASP A 830 -33.21 14.00 0.61
C ASP A 830 -32.16 12.89 0.52
N PHE A 831 -31.28 12.79 1.52
CA PHE A 831 -30.35 11.67 1.63
C PHE A 831 -31.05 10.33 1.92
N GLN A 832 -32.20 10.32 2.61
CA GLN A 832 -33.03 9.12 2.75
C GLN A 832 -33.59 8.66 1.40
N ILE A 833 -34.08 9.58 0.57
CA ILE A 833 -34.55 9.26 -0.79
C ILE A 833 -33.39 8.73 -1.64
N LEU A 834 -32.22 9.38 -1.59
CA LEU A 834 -31.04 8.94 -2.32
C LEU A 834 -30.61 7.53 -1.90
N ALA A 835 -30.67 7.20 -0.61
CA ALA A 835 -30.34 5.86 -0.11
C ALA A 835 -31.24 4.77 -0.72
N VAL A 836 -32.54 5.03 -0.89
CA VAL A 836 -33.47 4.10 -1.56
C VAL A 836 -33.06 3.88 -3.02
N LEU A 837 -32.82 4.95 -3.78
CA LEU A 837 -32.40 4.84 -5.18
C LEU A 837 -31.08 4.07 -5.31
N MET A 838 -30.11 4.35 -4.44
CA MET A 838 -28.83 3.64 -4.42
C MET A 838 -29.00 2.15 -4.09
N ALA A 839 -29.86 1.81 -3.13
CA ALA A 839 -30.16 0.42 -2.79
C ALA A 839 -30.78 -0.32 -3.98
N ASP A 840 -31.70 0.30 -4.72
CA ASP A 840 -32.30 -0.28 -5.93
C ASP A 840 -31.25 -0.59 -7.00
N LEU A 841 -30.27 0.28 -7.23
CA LEU A 841 -29.18 0.00 -8.16
C LEU A 841 -28.26 -1.13 -7.63
N ILE A 842 -27.86 -1.06 -6.36
CA ILE A 842 -26.83 -1.95 -5.80
C ILE A 842 -27.36 -3.37 -5.60
N GLN A 843 -28.57 -3.50 -5.05
CA GLN A 843 -29.20 -4.79 -4.74
C GLN A 843 -29.98 -5.34 -5.94
N ASN A 844 -30.77 -4.50 -6.63
CA ASN A 844 -31.70 -4.94 -7.67
C ASN A 844 -31.17 -4.74 -9.11
N ARG A 845 -29.98 -4.13 -9.27
CA ARG A 845 -29.36 -3.83 -10.59
C ARG A 845 -30.23 -2.96 -11.50
N SER A 846 -31.08 -2.12 -10.90
CA SER A 846 -31.93 -1.18 -11.62
C SER A 846 -31.11 -0.08 -12.33
N THR A 847 -31.57 0.35 -13.50
CA THR A 847 -31.11 1.59 -14.14
C THR A 847 -31.93 2.74 -13.56
N ILE A 848 -31.27 3.69 -12.90
CA ILE A 848 -31.91 4.81 -12.17
C ILE A 848 -31.47 6.19 -12.69
N LYS A 849 -30.82 6.23 -13.86
CA LYS A 849 -30.15 7.43 -14.37
C LYS A 849 -31.10 8.63 -14.54
N ASP A 850 -32.31 8.39 -15.05
CA ASP A 850 -33.28 9.45 -15.32
C ASP A 850 -33.92 9.95 -14.01
N GLU A 851 -34.17 9.05 -13.07
CA GLU A 851 -34.59 9.35 -11.70
C GLU A 851 -33.55 10.22 -10.99
N ILE A 852 -32.26 9.89 -11.11
CA ILE A 852 -31.17 10.68 -10.53
C ILE A 852 -31.07 12.05 -11.17
N ILE A 853 -31.23 12.18 -12.49
CA ILE A 853 -31.25 13.51 -13.14
C ILE A 853 -32.44 14.33 -12.63
N LYS A 854 -33.64 13.73 -12.55
CA LYS A 854 -34.84 14.40 -12.05
C LYS A 854 -34.69 14.80 -10.58
N PHE A 855 -34.07 13.97 -9.76
CA PHE A 855 -33.77 14.27 -8.37
C PHE A 855 -32.75 15.40 -8.25
N ARG A 856 -31.63 15.31 -8.98
CA ARG A 856 -30.55 16.32 -8.99
C ARG A 856 -31.03 17.71 -9.42
N ASN A 857 -32.00 17.80 -10.33
CA ASN A 857 -32.56 19.07 -10.82
C ASN A 857 -33.23 19.91 -9.71
N GLN A 858 -33.57 19.32 -8.56
CA GLN A 858 -34.13 20.05 -7.41
C GLN A 858 -33.06 20.81 -6.61
N PHE A 859 -31.77 20.55 -6.86
CA PHE A 859 -30.66 21.01 -6.03
C PHE A 859 -29.59 21.77 -6.83
N ILE A 860 -29.95 22.47 -7.91
CA ILE A 860 -28.97 23.12 -8.80
C ILE A 860 -28.41 24.45 -8.26
N ASP A 861 -29.11 25.05 -7.30
CA ASP A 861 -28.72 26.30 -6.66
C ASP A 861 -27.90 26.03 -5.40
N MET A 862 -26.67 26.54 -5.39
CA MET A 862 -25.75 26.38 -4.27
C MET A 862 -26.20 27.22 -3.08
N GLN A 863 -26.09 26.64 -1.89
CA GLN A 863 -26.34 27.18 -0.56
C GLN A 863 -25.00 27.41 0.16
N TYR A 864 -25.03 28.13 1.29
CA TYR A 864 -23.82 28.46 2.07
C TYR A 864 -22.75 29.17 1.21
N CYS A 865 -23.21 30.12 0.40
CA CYS A 865 -22.40 31.00 -0.43
C CYS A 865 -23.11 32.34 -0.60
N PHE A 866 -22.35 33.39 -0.88
CA PHE A 866 -22.94 34.64 -1.36
C PHE A 866 -23.39 34.47 -2.82
N THR A 867 -24.47 35.16 -3.18
CA THR A 867 -25.14 35.08 -4.46
C THR A 867 -24.75 36.25 -5.36
N GLU A 868 -25.08 36.16 -6.66
CA GLU A 868 -24.90 37.29 -7.57
C GLU A 868 -25.69 38.53 -7.15
N ALA A 869 -26.81 38.36 -6.44
CA ALA A 869 -27.61 39.46 -5.93
C ALA A 869 -26.84 40.31 -4.91
N ASP A 870 -25.87 39.71 -4.21
CA ASP A 870 -25.04 40.41 -3.22
C ASP A 870 -23.98 41.33 -3.85
N VAL A 871 -23.72 41.19 -5.16
CA VAL A 871 -22.68 41.94 -5.92
C VAL A 871 -23.14 42.32 -7.33
N GLN A 872 -24.45 42.46 -7.53
CA GLN A 872 -25.08 42.56 -8.85
C GLN A 872 -24.60 43.77 -9.67
N ASP A 873 -24.18 44.83 -8.99
CA ASP A 873 -23.68 46.08 -9.58
C ASP A 873 -22.27 45.97 -10.16
N ILE A 874 -21.48 44.96 -9.79
CA ILE A 874 -20.05 44.85 -10.14
C ILE A 874 -19.75 43.64 -11.03
N VAL A 875 -20.49 42.53 -10.90
CA VAL A 875 -20.22 41.29 -11.65
C VAL A 875 -20.18 41.48 -13.18
N PRO A 876 -21.10 42.24 -13.82
CA PRO A 876 -21.02 42.49 -15.26
C PRO A 876 -19.71 43.17 -15.67
N SER A 877 -19.24 44.13 -14.88
CA SER A 877 -17.95 44.81 -15.13
C SER A 877 -16.76 43.87 -14.98
N LEU A 878 -16.81 42.92 -14.05
CA LEU A 878 -15.78 41.88 -13.92
C LEU A 878 -15.75 40.97 -15.16
N PHE A 879 -16.91 40.59 -15.71
CA PHE A 879 -16.98 39.82 -16.96
C PHE A 879 -16.45 40.58 -18.17
N ASP A 880 -16.78 41.86 -18.27
CA ASP A 880 -16.25 42.68 -19.36
C ASP A 880 -14.73 42.87 -19.23
N ALA A 881 -14.18 42.90 -18.02
CA ALA A 881 -12.74 42.94 -17.79
C ALA A 881 -12.01 41.63 -18.15
N PHE A 882 -12.73 40.51 -18.32
CA PHE A 882 -12.15 39.23 -18.79
C PHE A 882 -11.98 39.14 -20.31
N LYS A 883 -12.66 40.00 -21.08
CA LYS A 883 -12.61 40.03 -22.55
C LYS A 883 -11.40 40.82 -23.04
#